data_AF-A0A2N3XQ61-F1
#
_entry.id   AF-A0A2N3XQ61-F1
#
_cell.length_a   1.000
_cell.length_b   1.000
_cell.length_c   1.000
_cell.angle_alpha   90.00
_cell.angle_beta   90.00
_cell.angle_gamma   90.00
#
_symmetry.space_group_name_H-M   'P 1'
#
loop_
_entity.id
_entity.type
_entity.pdbx_description
1 polymer ?
#
loop_
_entity_poly.entity_id
_entity_poly.type
_entity_poly.pdbx_seq_one_letter_code
_entity_poly.pdbx_strand_id
1 'polypeptide(L)'
;MIARRVRGWLSACCVALLSIGLLAALPARRAEAAVPSGFVLRSQPSGQAAFDLTDFAYLPDGSILTTGKQGTVAWVAADDRTRTIATLPVEPTQDLGLTGIAVAPDYETSRHIYLARSVPGGTGGYLLRLARWTVTGAPEPTGLADEQVLFEFRSANAVHGMTGIVAANDGTLWVSIGDLSDFARTDRNALQTMNLDAPNGKVLHVTATGQGVASNPYYQVSDPSSWRSRVYASGFRSPFRLSLDPATGTPIVGDVGYNDWEEIDLVRPGQNYKWPCWEGNHRTLGYADLPECASSANTPPLWEYGHGGGVDQGNSVTGGIIYQGESYPEAYRGAYFFGDYTTKKIWSLRFDAQGKLVRAPESPPFGSGIGGPVKFAAAPNGDIVLADIYSGTLRRLSYPQGNSAPVAAAEISTDPATRTVTFDGSRSQDFDGDQLTYRWDFGDGTTGAGVHTSHTYPDGDRFTARLTVTDPLNASGSVDLLVAPANNSPRLALTTPGTRTFAVGETVSLAAQATDVEDGTTPITWTSAEVHCPEEATCHRHPGVGGTGETFEVAFTDHPDSRMEITATTTDSAGVHSSQTYAAMPREHLLTLTSNVPAVLQIPAERGRSSSMITEGATFDVIAAATATDGVATFAGWADGVADRSRELIMGVGDLTLTARYATPIDRRYEAEPELRNLLGQPTGPEIAEAGIRYRSYERGRLYWTAQTGVHYVYGGNLAKYLQLGGHGKFGPPTTDELSTPDGVGRYNHFTGVTAGFPASIYWSPDTGSHAVWGAIRQNWAANGWERGPLGYPTTDEVTTPDGVGRYNHFSKAGSVYWSPGSGAHAIWGAIRVTWSQLGWELGPLGYPTTDELTTPDGVGRYNHFSKAASIYWTPGTGAHEVHGRIRERWSALGWERSYLGYPKTGEFAVSGGRRNDFQHGYVQWYAANDTTTDRRY
;
A
#
# COMPACT_ATOMS: atom_id res chain seq x y z
N MET A 1 38.06 -23.71 24.31
CA MET A 1 39.06 -22.62 24.33
C MET A 1 38.29 -21.31 24.24
N ILE A 2 37.75 -20.81 25.36
CA ILE A 2 38.40 -19.90 26.33
C ILE A 2 38.78 -18.56 25.69
N ALA A 3 38.00 -17.51 25.98
CA ALA A 3 38.41 -16.24 26.61
C ALA A 3 37.26 -15.23 26.46
N ARG A 4 36.54 -14.79 27.51
CA ARG A 4 36.91 -13.90 28.63
C ARG A 4 37.48 -12.52 28.19
N ARG A 5 36.60 -11.53 28.34
CA ARG A 5 36.71 -10.31 29.16
C ARG A 5 37.81 -9.25 28.86
N VAL A 6 37.40 -8.04 29.25
CA VAL A 6 38.16 -6.89 29.80
C VAL A 6 38.45 -5.80 28.76
N ARG A 7 37.65 -4.71 28.74
CA ARG A 7 37.72 -3.48 29.58
C ARG A 7 38.94 -2.59 29.29
N GLY A 8 38.64 -1.32 29.08
CA GLY A 8 39.49 -0.18 29.44
C GLY A 8 40.21 0.47 28.26
N TRP A 9 40.37 1.78 28.17
CA TRP A 9 39.98 2.91 29.03
C TRP A 9 40.41 4.17 28.23
N LEU A 10 39.67 5.27 28.40
CA LEU A 10 40.16 6.66 28.47
C LEU A 10 41.10 7.23 27.37
N SER A 11 40.67 8.32 26.73
CA SER A 11 40.90 9.69 27.23
C SER A 11 40.97 10.73 26.10
N ALA A 12 40.25 11.83 26.35
CA ALA A 12 40.70 13.21 26.19
C ALA A 12 41.05 13.74 24.78
N CYS A 13 40.37 14.80 24.36
CA CYS A 13 40.92 16.17 24.48
C CYS A 13 40.03 17.23 23.80
N CYS A 14 39.88 18.35 24.52
CA CYS A 14 39.85 19.76 24.07
C CYS A 14 38.93 20.15 22.88
N VAL A 15 37.82 20.86 23.11
CA VAL A 15 37.72 22.34 23.29
C VAL A 15 38.17 23.13 22.04
N ALA A 16 37.20 23.72 21.32
CA ALA A 16 37.18 25.09 20.75
C ALA A 16 35.89 25.29 19.93
N LEU A 17 34.91 26.02 20.46
CA LEU A 17 34.58 27.41 20.11
C LEU A 17 34.05 27.63 18.67
N LEU A 18 32.74 27.85 18.55
CA LEU A 18 32.19 28.99 17.83
C LEU A 18 30.71 29.21 18.20
N SER A 19 30.50 30.31 18.91
CA SER A 19 29.22 30.90 19.28
C SER A 19 28.66 31.72 18.11
N ILE A 20 27.33 31.72 17.93
CA ILE A 20 26.43 32.89 17.68
C ILE A 20 25.13 32.37 17.04
N GLY A 21 23.99 32.66 17.67
CA GLY A 21 22.67 32.59 17.03
C GLY A 21 21.53 32.08 17.93
N LEU A 22 21.23 32.80 19.01
CA LEU A 22 20.11 32.53 19.92
C LEU A 22 18.76 32.79 19.20
N LEU A 23 17.97 31.75 18.95
CA LEU A 23 16.51 31.81 18.78
C LEU A 23 15.94 30.62 19.56
N ALA A 24 15.43 30.92 20.76
CA ALA A 24 14.82 29.94 21.64
C ALA A 24 13.57 29.36 20.97
N ALA A 25 13.63 28.10 20.55
CA ALA A 25 12.45 27.34 20.18
C ALA A 25 11.67 27.03 21.46
N LEU A 26 10.43 27.52 21.52
CA LEU A 26 9.45 27.25 22.57
C LEU A 26 9.18 25.73 22.67
N PRO A 27 9.02 25.15 23.87
CA PRO A 27 8.54 23.77 24.00
C PRO A 27 7.10 23.67 23.50
N ALA A 28 6.82 22.66 22.67
CA ALA A 28 5.50 22.40 22.12
C ALA A 28 4.50 21.98 23.23
N ARG A 29 3.32 22.60 23.26
CA ARG A 29 2.20 22.32 24.17
C ARG A 29 1.70 20.88 23.99
N ARG A 30 1.37 20.18 25.10
CA ARG A 30 0.48 19.00 25.06
C ARG A 30 -0.90 19.48 24.60
N ALA A 31 -1.42 18.93 23.51
CA ALA A 31 -2.77 19.22 23.04
C ALA A 31 -3.80 18.66 24.05
N GLU A 32 -4.78 19.48 24.44
CA GLU A 32 -5.94 19.01 25.17
C GLU A 32 -6.82 18.10 24.30
N ALA A 33 -7.65 17.28 24.94
CA ALA A 33 -8.83 16.72 24.32
C ALA A 33 -9.73 17.81 23.71
N ALA A 34 -9.79 17.89 22.37
CA ALA A 34 -10.72 18.77 21.68
C ALA A 34 -12.05 18.04 21.45
N VAL A 35 -13.13 18.53 22.07
CA VAL A 35 -14.51 18.09 21.86
C VAL A 35 -15.40 19.30 21.49
N PRO A 36 -16.56 19.12 20.83
CA PRO A 36 -17.44 20.21 20.42
C PRO A 36 -17.83 21.09 21.60
N SER A 37 -18.08 22.37 21.29
CA SER A 37 -18.52 23.34 22.28
C SER A 37 -19.67 22.82 23.13
N GLY A 38 -19.54 22.97 24.45
CA GLY A 38 -20.49 22.50 25.46
C GLY A 38 -20.23 21.07 25.94
N PHE A 39 -19.43 20.27 25.25
CA PHE A 39 -18.95 18.99 25.78
C PHE A 39 -17.67 19.18 26.60
N VAL A 40 -17.51 18.35 27.64
CA VAL A 40 -16.27 18.20 28.39
C VAL A 40 -16.01 16.72 28.66
N LEU A 41 -14.75 16.35 28.86
CA LEU A 41 -14.37 14.97 29.17
C LEU A 41 -13.83 14.86 30.61
N ARG A 42 -14.67 14.38 31.54
CA ARG A 42 -14.35 14.28 32.97
C ARG A 42 -13.65 12.97 33.31
N SER A 43 -12.56 13.02 34.07
CA SER A 43 -11.93 11.81 34.60
C SER A 43 -12.67 11.30 35.84
N GLN A 44 -12.84 10.00 35.94
CA GLN A 44 -13.35 9.29 37.11
C GLN A 44 -12.39 8.15 37.48
N PRO A 45 -12.20 7.83 38.78
CA PRO A 45 -11.39 6.71 39.18
C PRO A 45 -11.93 5.40 38.60
N SER A 46 -11.02 4.51 38.24
CA SER A 46 -11.36 3.14 37.84
C SER A 46 -10.92 2.11 38.88
N GLY A 47 -10.03 2.49 39.81
CA GLY A 47 -9.31 1.54 40.68
C GLY A 47 -8.20 0.76 39.98
N GLN A 48 -7.87 1.10 38.72
CA GLN A 48 -6.79 0.51 37.93
C GLN A 48 -5.63 1.50 37.74
N ALA A 49 -4.43 0.97 37.53
CA ALA A 49 -3.27 1.78 37.18
C ALA A 49 -3.32 2.24 35.71
N ALA A 50 -2.52 3.26 35.39
CA ALA A 50 -2.22 3.61 34.02
C ALA A 50 -1.74 2.39 33.22
N PHE A 51 -2.21 2.27 32.00
CA PHE A 51 -1.99 1.16 31.06
C PHE A 51 -2.61 -0.18 31.45
N ASP A 52 -3.36 -0.24 32.55
CA ASP A 52 -3.94 -1.48 33.04
C ASP A 52 -5.44 -1.59 32.76
N LEU A 53 -6.21 -0.49 32.77
CA LEU A 53 -7.67 -0.53 32.57
C LEU A 53 -8.07 -1.10 31.20
N THR A 54 -8.71 -2.28 31.19
CA THR A 54 -9.15 -2.96 29.96
C THR A 54 -10.64 -2.85 29.68
N ASP A 55 -11.49 -3.00 30.70
CA ASP A 55 -12.96 -3.01 30.55
C ASP A 55 -13.63 -2.54 31.86
N PHE A 56 -14.92 -2.22 31.79
CA PHE A 56 -15.74 -1.86 32.93
C PHE A 56 -17.23 -2.10 32.68
N ALA A 57 -17.99 -2.28 33.76
CA ALA A 57 -19.44 -2.42 33.73
C ALA A 57 -20.08 -1.78 34.96
N TYR A 58 -21.22 -1.11 34.76
CA TYR A 58 -22.05 -0.57 35.84
C TYR A 58 -22.83 -1.68 36.54
N LEU A 59 -22.94 -1.55 37.86
CA LEU A 59 -23.87 -2.29 38.69
C LEU A 59 -25.21 -1.53 38.80
N PRO A 60 -26.32 -2.21 39.16
CA PRO A 60 -27.64 -1.57 39.29
C PRO A 60 -27.69 -0.39 40.27
N ASP A 61 -26.82 -0.37 41.28
CA ASP A 61 -26.71 0.71 42.27
C ASP A 61 -25.88 1.92 41.77
N GLY A 62 -25.41 1.89 40.53
CA GLY A 62 -24.59 2.94 39.90
C GLY A 62 -23.09 2.85 40.22
N SER A 63 -22.66 1.91 41.06
CA SER A 63 -21.24 1.59 41.24
C SER A 63 -20.68 0.83 40.04
N ILE A 64 -19.36 0.72 39.92
CA ILE A 64 -18.70 0.20 38.72
C ILE A 64 -17.76 -0.95 39.11
N LEU A 65 -17.74 -2.00 38.29
CA LEU A 65 -16.67 -2.98 38.30
C LEU A 65 -15.74 -2.72 37.12
N THR A 66 -14.43 -2.72 37.36
CA THR A 66 -13.41 -2.51 36.32
C THR A 66 -12.43 -3.68 36.30
N THR A 67 -11.84 -3.94 35.14
CA THR A 67 -10.79 -4.94 34.97
C THR A 67 -9.47 -4.29 34.59
N GLY A 68 -8.38 -4.78 35.19
CA GLY A 68 -7.02 -4.47 34.81
C GLY A 68 -6.39 -5.63 34.03
N LYS A 69 -5.60 -5.33 33.00
CA LYS A 69 -4.89 -6.27 32.15
C LYS A 69 -4.10 -7.29 32.97
N GLN A 70 -3.50 -6.85 34.08
CA GLN A 70 -2.73 -7.69 35.02
C GLN A 70 -3.59 -8.58 35.94
N GLY A 71 -4.90 -8.70 35.67
CA GLY A 71 -5.79 -9.64 36.35
C GLY A 71 -6.53 -9.05 37.55
N THR A 72 -6.44 -7.75 37.78
CA THR A 72 -7.14 -7.05 38.86
C THR A 72 -8.61 -6.83 38.52
N VAL A 73 -9.49 -7.04 39.49
CA VAL A 73 -10.89 -6.62 39.43
C VAL A 73 -11.10 -5.61 40.55
N ALA A 74 -11.52 -4.40 40.21
CA ALA A 74 -11.78 -3.34 41.18
C ALA A 74 -13.26 -2.94 41.18
N TRP A 75 -13.73 -2.53 42.35
CA TRP A 75 -15.02 -1.90 42.57
C TRP A 75 -14.82 -0.40 42.81
N VAL A 76 -15.61 0.42 42.13
CA VAL A 76 -15.67 1.88 42.28
C VAL A 76 -17.05 2.24 42.76
N ALA A 77 -17.15 2.79 43.96
CA ALA A 77 -18.39 3.28 44.52
C ALA A 77 -18.94 4.47 43.72
N ALA A 78 -20.23 4.77 43.88
CA ALA A 78 -20.86 5.94 43.24
C ALA A 78 -20.29 7.29 43.74
N ASP A 79 -19.57 7.29 44.87
CA ASP A 79 -18.84 8.43 45.44
C ASP A 79 -17.33 8.40 45.11
N ASP A 80 -16.96 7.65 44.06
CA ASP A 80 -15.60 7.51 43.51
C ASP A 80 -14.58 6.78 44.41
N ARG A 81 -14.98 6.25 45.57
CA ARG A 81 -14.09 5.38 46.38
C ARG A 81 -13.79 4.08 45.64
N THR A 82 -12.51 3.68 45.59
CA THR A 82 -12.07 2.48 44.86
C THR A 82 -11.58 1.37 45.79
N ARG A 83 -11.78 0.11 45.39
CA ARG A 83 -11.25 -1.09 46.07
C ARG A 83 -10.97 -2.22 45.09
N THR A 84 -9.78 -2.79 45.11
CA THR A 84 -9.52 -4.08 44.44
C THR A 84 -10.24 -5.20 45.19
N ILE A 85 -11.10 -5.94 44.51
CA ILE A 85 -11.88 -7.05 45.08
C ILE A 85 -11.30 -8.42 44.70
N ALA A 86 -10.53 -8.52 43.61
CA ALA A 86 -9.83 -9.74 43.25
C ALA A 86 -8.56 -9.47 42.44
N THR A 87 -7.61 -10.39 42.50
CA THR A 87 -6.48 -10.48 41.57
C THR A 87 -6.42 -11.92 41.06
N LEU A 88 -6.57 -12.07 39.75
CA LEU A 88 -6.70 -13.35 39.08
C LEU A 88 -5.41 -13.68 38.30
N PRO A 89 -5.00 -14.95 38.20
CA PRO A 89 -3.85 -15.33 37.39
C PRO A 89 -4.17 -15.12 35.91
N VAL A 90 -3.28 -14.40 35.22
CA VAL A 90 -3.40 -14.08 33.78
C VAL A 90 -2.06 -14.22 33.06
N GLU A 91 -2.13 -14.32 31.73
CA GLU A 91 -0.98 -14.17 30.83
C GLU A 91 -1.10 -12.82 30.08
N PRO A 92 -0.43 -11.75 30.53
CA PRO A 92 -0.68 -10.39 30.07
C PRO A 92 0.20 -9.96 28.87
N THR A 93 0.87 -10.92 28.21
CA THR A 93 1.69 -10.65 27.03
C THR A 93 0.87 -10.01 25.90
N GLN A 94 1.42 -8.97 25.27
CA GLN A 94 0.82 -8.29 24.10
C GLN A 94 -0.60 -7.78 24.39
N ASP A 95 -1.66 -8.20 23.69
CA ASP A 95 -3.03 -7.69 23.93
C ASP A 95 -3.86 -8.57 24.88
N LEU A 96 -3.25 -9.58 25.49
CA LEU A 96 -3.88 -10.49 26.43
C LEU A 96 -3.84 -9.96 27.87
N GLY A 97 -4.53 -10.69 28.75
CA GLY A 97 -4.68 -10.36 30.16
C GLY A 97 -6.09 -10.70 30.64
N LEU A 98 -6.60 -9.96 31.61
CA LEU A 98 -8.03 -9.89 31.89
C LEU A 98 -8.65 -8.79 31.03
N THR A 99 -9.43 -9.17 30.03
CA THR A 99 -9.75 -8.33 28.87
C THR A 99 -11.21 -7.90 28.80
N GLY A 100 -12.13 -8.62 29.47
CA GLY A 100 -13.56 -8.33 29.37
C GLY A 100 -14.34 -8.62 30.64
N ILE A 101 -15.37 -7.80 30.88
CA ILE A 101 -16.36 -7.97 31.96
C ILE A 101 -17.78 -7.72 31.47
N ALA A 102 -18.73 -8.53 31.93
CA ALA A 102 -20.16 -8.26 31.80
C ALA A 102 -20.91 -8.58 33.10
N VAL A 103 -21.93 -7.79 33.41
CA VAL A 103 -22.79 -7.96 34.59
C VAL A 103 -24.07 -8.66 34.16
N ALA A 104 -24.48 -9.72 34.86
CA ALA A 104 -25.69 -10.45 34.52
C ALA A 104 -26.93 -9.53 34.68
N PRO A 105 -27.96 -9.64 33.82
CA PRO A 105 -29.17 -8.82 33.94
C PRO A 105 -29.91 -9.02 35.27
N ASP A 106 -29.75 -10.19 35.89
CA ASP A 106 -30.34 -10.56 37.19
C ASP A 106 -29.40 -10.31 38.38
N TYR A 107 -28.34 -9.51 38.21
CA TYR A 107 -27.26 -9.30 39.19
C TYR A 107 -27.76 -8.90 40.59
N GLU A 108 -28.87 -8.16 40.72
CA GLU A 108 -29.45 -7.81 42.02
C GLU A 108 -29.76 -9.05 42.88
N THR A 109 -30.09 -10.16 42.22
CA THR A 109 -30.43 -11.44 42.87
C THR A 109 -29.30 -12.47 42.74
N SER A 110 -28.71 -12.61 41.55
CA SER A 110 -27.72 -13.65 41.26
C SER A 110 -26.31 -13.28 41.70
N ARG A 111 -26.02 -11.97 41.74
CA ARG A 111 -24.67 -11.41 41.91
C ARG A 111 -23.68 -11.94 40.88
N HIS A 112 -24.14 -12.37 39.71
CA HIS A 112 -23.30 -13.00 38.70
C HIS A 112 -22.64 -11.98 37.76
N ILE A 113 -21.35 -12.17 37.50
CA ILE A 113 -20.60 -11.49 36.45
C ILE A 113 -19.90 -12.50 35.55
N TYR A 114 -19.47 -12.06 34.38
CA TYR A 114 -18.72 -12.86 33.41
C TYR A 114 -17.39 -12.18 33.13
N LEU A 115 -16.30 -12.96 33.10
CA LEU A 115 -14.95 -12.47 32.83
C LEU A 115 -14.31 -13.25 31.68
N ALA A 116 -13.67 -12.53 30.76
CA ALA A 116 -12.78 -13.08 29.74
C ALA A 116 -11.32 -12.83 30.16
N ARG A 117 -10.52 -13.89 30.21
CA ARG A 117 -9.08 -13.77 30.52
C ARG A 117 -8.22 -14.77 29.77
N SER A 118 -6.97 -14.43 29.56
CA SER A 118 -5.91 -15.41 29.31
C SER A 118 -5.51 -16.09 30.63
N VAL A 119 -5.14 -17.37 30.58
CA VAL A 119 -4.69 -18.16 31.73
C VAL A 119 -3.33 -18.78 31.39
N PRO A 120 -2.31 -18.63 32.26
CA PRO A 120 -0.98 -19.22 32.04
C PRO A 120 -1.06 -20.74 31.87
N GLY A 121 -0.49 -21.26 30.78
CA GLY A 121 -0.68 -22.65 30.35
C GLY A 121 0.62 -23.44 30.19
N GLY A 122 1.46 -23.54 31.23
CA GLY A 122 2.65 -24.42 31.21
C GLY A 122 3.60 -24.21 30.00
N THR A 123 4.44 -25.21 29.69
CA THR A 123 5.41 -25.11 28.58
C THR A 123 4.71 -25.05 27.22
N GLY A 124 4.54 -23.83 26.69
CA GLY A 124 4.33 -23.53 25.28
C GLY A 124 2.99 -22.91 24.89
N GLY A 125 2.23 -22.29 25.80
CA GLY A 125 1.05 -21.49 25.45
C GLY A 125 0.21 -21.03 26.64
N TYR A 126 -0.93 -20.40 26.35
CA TYR A 126 -1.95 -19.98 27.32
C TYR A 126 -3.34 -20.35 26.81
N LEU A 127 -4.30 -20.36 27.73
CA LEU A 127 -5.71 -20.61 27.43
C LEU A 127 -6.48 -19.29 27.44
N LEU A 128 -7.38 -19.08 26.49
CA LEU A 128 -8.39 -18.04 26.58
C LEU A 128 -9.63 -18.64 27.22
N ARG A 129 -10.11 -18.02 28.31
CA ARG A 129 -11.18 -18.54 29.16
C ARG A 129 -12.29 -17.50 29.32
N LEU A 130 -13.53 -17.96 29.13
CA LEU A 130 -14.74 -17.27 29.59
C LEU A 130 -15.30 -17.99 30.81
N ALA A 131 -15.52 -17.26 31.91
CA ALA A 131 -16.07 -17.83 33.13
C ALA A 131 -17.11 -16.91 33.78
N ARG A 132 -18.11 -17.52 34.43
CA ARG A 132 -19.05 -16.85 35.33
C ARG A 132 -18.48 -16.86 36.76
N TRP A 133 -18.71 -15.78 37.49
CA TRP A 133 -18.32 -15.62 38.89
C TRP A 133 -19.48 -15.07 39.72
N THR A 134 -19.47 -15.34 41.01
CA THR A 134 -20.37 -14.71 41.99
C THR A 134 -19.62 -13.61 42.73
N VAL A 135 -20.15 -12.39 42.71
CA VAL A 135 -19.61 -11.26 43.50
C VAL A 135 -20.04 -11.41 44.96
N THR A 136 -19.08 -11.40 45.88
CA THR A 136 -19.30 -11.48 47.32
C THR A 136 -19.23 -10.09 47.98
N GLY A 137 -19.86 -9.94 49.15
CA GLY A 137 -20.01 -8.67 49.84
C GLY A 137 -21.22 -7.87 49.35
N ALA A 138 -22.05 -7.40 50.28
CA ALA A 138 -23.20 -6.54 50.01
C ALA A 138 -23.44 -5.60 51.22
N PRO A 139 -23.82 -4.32 51.01
CA PRO A 139 -24.10 -3.69 49.72
C PRO A 139 -22.85 -3.46 48.86
N GLU A 140 -21.67 -3.28 49.47
CA GLU A 140 -20.40 -3.08 48.77
C GLU A 140 -19.70 -4.41 48.44
N PRO A 141 -19.31 -4.66 47.17
CA PRO A 141 -18.47 -5.78 46.78
C PRO A 141 -17.14 -5.86 47.54
N THR A 142 -16.74 -7.07 47.92
CA THR A 142 -15.48 -7.37 48.62
C THR A 142 -14.68 -8.50 47.99
N GLY A 143 -15.25 -9.29 47.09
CA GLY A 143 -14.56 -10.42 46.49
C GLY A 143 -15.29 -11.10 45.34
N LEU A 144 -14.66 -12.12 44.76
CA LEU A 144 -15.22 -13.04 43.77
C LEU A 144 -15.14 -14.48 44.27
N ALA A 145 -16.17 -15.28 44.00
CA ALA A 145 -16.25 -16.70 44.33
C ALA A 145 -16.91 -17.51 43.20
N ASP A 146 -16.93 -18.83 43.35
CA ASP A 146 -17.66 -19.78 42.50
C ASP A 146 -17.39 -19.66 40.99
N GLU A 147 -16.11 -19.64 40.59
CA GLU A 147 -15.72 -19.68 39.16
C GLU A 147 -16.36 -20.88 38.46
N GLN A 148 -17.23 -20.60 37.49
CA GLN A 148 -17.76 -21.58 36.56
C GLN A 148 -17.25 -21.27 35.15
N VAL A 149 -16.31 -22.08 34.66
CA VAL A 149 -15.81 -21.99 33.29
C VAL A 149 -16.93 -22.35 32.32
N LEU A 150 -17.24 -21.43 31.41
CA LEU A 150 -18.23 -21.63 30.35
C LEU A 150 -17.61 -22.33 29.15
N PHE A 151 -16.45 -21.84 28.71
CA PHE A 151 -15.57 -22.53 27.76
C PHE A 151 -14.16 -21.94 27.81
N GLU A 152 -13.19 -22.72 27.34
CA GLU A 152 -11.80 -22.28 27.17
C GLU A 152 -11.15 -22.99 25.97
N PHE A 153 -10.10 -22.40 25.43
CA PHE A 153 -9.34 -22.98 24.32
C PHE A 153 -7.91 -22.43 24.30
N ARG A 154 -6.99 -23.15 23.67
CA ARG A 154 -5.60 -22.75 23.52
C ARG A 154 -5.43 -21.76 22.38
N SER A 155 -4.59 -20.75 22.59
CA SER A 155 -4.04 -19.91 21.51
C SER A 155 -2.52 -20.09 21.43
N ALA A 156 -1.98 -19.92 20.23
CA ALA A 156 -0.54 -19.93 19.97
C ALA A 156 0.06 -18.51 19.90
N ASN A 157 -0.76 -17.49 19.59
CA ASN A 157 -0.33 -16.11 19.39
C ASN A 157 -1.00 -15.17 20.39
N ALA A 158 -0.19 -14.24 20.94
CA ALA A 158 -0.58 -13.43 22.10
C ALA A 158 -1.35 -12.17 21.67
N VAL A 159 -2.01 -12.25 20.53
CA VAL A 159 -2.70 -11.15 19.87
C VAL A 159 -4.08 -11.62 19.41
N HIS A 160 -4.98 -10.68 19.24
CA HIS A 160 -6.34 -10.84 18.74
C HIS A 160 -7.12 -11.88 19.55
N GLY A 161 -7.04 -11.76 20.88
CA GLY A 161 -7.66 -12.68 21.83
C GLY A 161 -9.19 -12.57 21.94
N MET A 162 -9.71 -12.99 23.09
CA MET A 162 -11.12 -12.81 23.47
C MET A 162 -11.26 -11.50 24.22
N THR A 163 -12.10 -10.59 23.75
CA THR A 163 -12.14 -9.21 24.26
C THR A 163 -13.55 -8.79 24.65
N GLY A 164 -14.47 -8.66 23.69
CA GLY A 164 -15.82 -8.14 23.94
C GLY A 164 -16.73 -9.17 24.60
N ILE A 165 -17.36 -8.79 25.73
CA ILE A 165 -18.45 -9.55 26.34
C ILE A 165 -19.63 -8.58 26.58
N VAL A 166 -20.84 -8.99 26.18
CA VAL A 166 -22.08 -8.29 26.52
C VAL A 166 -23.08 -9.30 27.05
N ALA A 167 -23.61 -9.05 28.25
CA ALA A 167 -24.76 -9.78 28.76
C ALA A 167 -26.04 -9.09 28.29
N ALA A 168 -26.83 -9.80 27.48
CA ALA A 168 -28.08 -9.28 26.94
C ALA A 168 -29.21 -9.44 27.97
N ASN A 169 -30.23 -8.59 27.88
CA ASN A 169 -31.37 -8.57 28.82
C ASN A 169 -32.18 -9.87 28.86
N ASP A 170 -32.05 -10.72 27.83
CA ASP A 170 -32.68 -12.05 27.78
C ASP A 170 -31.89 -13.13 28.55
N GLY A 171 -30.78 -12.76 29.20
CA GLY A 171 -29.91 -13.66 29.97
C GLY A 171 -28.86 -14.40 29.12
N THR A 172 -28.74 -14.08 27.84
CA THR A 172 -27.70 -14.62 26.95
C THR A 172 -26.44 -13.75 26.94
N LEU A 173 -25.36 -14.26 26.35
CA LEU A 173 -24.06 -13.59 26.24
C LEU A 173 -23.64 -13.48 24.77
N TRP A 174 -23.08 -12.32 24.44
CA TRP A 174 -22.37 -12.07 23.20
C TRP A 174 -20.89 -11.98 23.47
N VAL A 175 -20.07 -12.66 22.66
CA VAL A 175 -18.63 -12.76 22.87
C VAL A 175 -17.89 -12.56 21.55
N SER A 176 -16.86 -11.72 21.53
CA SER A 176 -15.97 -11.57 20.36
C SER A 176 -14.61 -12.25 20.59
N ILE A 177 -14.11 -12.89 19.54
CA ILE A 177 -12.82 -13.58 19.50
C ILE A 177 -12.13 -13.22 18.18
N GLY A 178 -10.89 -12.74 18.24
CA GLY A 178 -10.08 -12.45 17.04
C GLY A 178 -9.49 -13.70 16.38
N ASP A 179 -8.70 -13.48 15.33
CA ASP A 179 -8.20 -14.50 14.43
C ASP A 179 -7.05 -15.33 15.01
N LEU A 180 -6.47 -14.89 16.14
CA LEU A 180 -5.38 -15.54 16.86
C LEU A 180 -4.15 -15.78 15.96
N SER A 181 -3.92 -14.94 14.97
CA SER A 181 -2.86 -15.10 13.96
C SER A 181 -1.73 -14.09 14.17
N ASP A 182 -0.56 -14.35 13.60
CA ASP A 182 0.58 -13.43 13.65
C ASP A 182 0.24 -12.10 12.97
N PHE A 183 0.49 -10.98 13.66
CA PHE A 183 0.17 -9.64 13.16
C PHE A 183 1.30 -8.99 12.34
N ALA A 184 2.51 -9.57 12.33
CA ALA A 184 3.67 -8.96 11.68
C ALA A 184 3.91 -9.48 10.26
N ARG A 185 3.18 -10.51 9.82
CA ARG A 185 3.36 -11.19 8.53
C ARG A 185 2.08 -11.86 8.08
N THR A 186 2.03 -12.24 6.80
CA THR A 186 0.96 -13.10 6.28
C THR A 186 1.03 -14.50 6.92
N ASP A 187 0.17 -14.75 7.90
CA ASP A 187 -0.01 -16.04 8.58
C ASP A 187 -1.26 -16.78 8.07
N ARG A 188 -1.08 -17.99 7.53
CA ARG A 188 -2.18 -18.81 7.03
C ARG A 188 -3.18 -19.24 8.12
N ASN A 189 -2.84 -19.14 9.40
CA ASN A 189 -3.78 -19.39 10.48
C ASN A 189 -5.02 -18.47 10.41
N ALA A 190 -4.88 -17.27 9.82
CA ALA A 190 -6.00 -16.35 9.65
C ALA A 190 -7.12 -16.93 8.78
N LEU A 191 -6.85 -17.92 7.92
CA LEU A 191 -7.90 -18.60 7.15
C LEU A 191 -8.88 -19.40 8.03
N GLN A 192 -8.53 -19.70 9.29
CA GLN A 192 -9.42 -20.38 10.24
C GLN A 192 -10.62 -19.51 10.65
N THR A 193 -10.60 -18.20 10.40
CA THR A 193 -11.75 -17.33 10.65
C THR A 193 -12.98 -17.74 9.85
N MET A 194 -12.79 -18.35 8.68
CA MET A 194 -13.85 -18.93 7.84
C MET A 194 -14.30 -20.33 8.27
N ASN A 195 -13.53 -21.00 9.13
CA ASN A 195 -13.88 -22.32 9.65
C ASN A 195 -14.86 -22.19 10.83
N LEU A 196 -16.09 -22.68 10.65
CA LEU A 196 -17.14 -22.62 11.69
C LEU A 196 -16.86 -23.54 12.89
N ASP A 197 -15.95 -24.51 12.74
CA ASP A 197 -15.57 -25.44 13.79
C ASP A 197 -14.36 -24.96 14.61
N ALA A 198 -13.89 -23.73 14.37
CA ALA A 198 -12.76 -23.12 15.05
C ALA A 198 -13.18 -21.81 15.77
N PRO A 199 -12.50 -21.45 16.87
CA PRO A 199 -12.81 -20.24 17.65
C PRO A 199 -12.37 -18.94 16.98
N ASN A 200 -11.46 -19.00 16.00
CA ASN A 200 -10.81 -17.84 15.39
C ASN A 200 -11.82 -16.91 14.69
N GLY A 201 -11.73 -15.60 14.90
CA GLY A 201 -12.44 -14.56 14.15
C GLY A 201 -13.96 -14.72 14.19
N LYS A 202 -14.53 -14.80 15.40
CA LYS A 202 -15.95 -15.08 15.63
C LYS A 202 -16.61 -14.02 16.50
N VAL A 203 -17.88 -13.76 16.18
CA VAL A 203 -18.86 -13.24 17.14
C VAL A 203 -19.77 -14.39 17.53
N LEU A 204 -19.79 -14.72 18.82
CA LEU A 204 -20.57 -15.81 19.39
C LEU A 204 -21.82 -15.26 20.10
N HIS A 205 -22.91 -16.02 20.04
CA HIS A 205 -24.11 -15.80 20.85
C HIS A 205 -24.41 -17.07 21.63
N VAL A 206 -24.28 -17.02 22.95
CA VAL A 206 -24.32 -18.19 23.83
C VAL A 206 -25.26 -17.98 25.00
N THR A 207 -25.74 -19.07 25.59
CA THR A 207 -26.50 -19.06 26.85
C THR A 207 -25.59 -18.67 28.01
N ALA A 208 -26.18 -18.37 29.18
CA ALA A 208 -25.45 -18.18 30.43
C ALA A 208 -24.57 -19.39 30.86
N THR A 209 -24.77 -20.56 30.23
CA THR A 209 -23.98 -21.78 30.45
C THR A 209 -22.91 -22.01 29.38
N GLY A 210 -22.75 -21.11 28.41
CA GLY A 210 -21.74 -21.21 27.35
C GLY A 210 -22.11 -22.12 26.16
N GLN A 211 -23.36 -22.57 26.08
CA GLN A 211 -23.89 -23.32 24.94
C GLN A 211 -24.36 -22.35 23.86
N GLY A 212 -24.34 -22.77 22.59
CA GLY A 212 -24.98 -22.02 21.53
C GLY A 212 -26.47 -21.79 21.79
N VAL A 213 -27.00 -20.64 21.41
CA VAL A 213 -28.45 -20.42 21.44
C VAL A 213 -29.12 -21.09 20.24
N ALA A 214 -30.36 -21.55 20.40
CA ALA A 214 -31.07 -22.28 19.35
C ALA A 214 -31.36 -21.44 18.09
N SER A 215 -31.37 -20.11 18.23
CA SER A 215 -31.53 -19.16 17.13
C SER A 215 -30.26 -18.92 16.31
N ASN A 216 -29.11 -19.51 16.70
CA ASN A 216 -27.89 -19.36 15.94
C ASN A 216 -28.00 -20.02 14.56
N PRO A 217 -27.42 -19.41 13.50
CA PRO A 217 -27.53 -19.90 12.13
C PRO A 217 -27.00 -21.33 11.93
N TYR A 218 -26.01 -21.72 12.74
CA TYR A 218 -25.31 -23.00 12.62
C TYR A 218 -25.56 -23.93 13.82
N TYR A 219 -26.61 -23.66 14.58
CA TYR A 219 -26.96 -24.41 15.78
C TYR A 219 -27.23 -25.89 15.47
N GLN A 220 -26.63 -26.76 16.28
CA GLN A 220 -26.87 -28.19 16.24
C GLN A 220 -27.51 -28.66 17.54
N VAL A 221 -28.78 -29.09 17.47
CA VAL A 221 -29.51 -29.65 18.61
C VAL A 221 -28.77 -30.83 19.24
N SER A 222 -28.05 -31.62 18.43
CA SER A 222 -27.26 -32.78 18.89
C SER A 222 -25.95 -32.39 19.58
N ASP A 223 -25.41 -31.19 19.33
CA ASP A 223 -24.21 -30.68 19.98
C ASP A 223 -24.28 -29.15 20.16
N PRO A 224 -25.07 -28.68 21.16
CA PRO A 224 -25.16 -27.27 21.50
C PRO A 224 -23.83 -26.65 21.96
N SER A 225 -22.84 -27.49 22.33
CA SER A 225 -21.53 -27.05 22.82
C SER A 225 -20.46 -26.93 21.74
N SER A 226 -20.72 -27.39 20.51
CA SER A 226 -19.77 -27.24 19.40
C SER A 226 -19.49 -25.77 19.08
N TRP A 227 -18.31 -25.49 18.52
CA TRP A 227 -17.95 -24.14 18.07
C TRP A 227 -19.01 -23.59 17.12
N ARG A 228 -19.39 -24.34 16.08
CA ARG A 228 -20.44 -23.95 15.15
C ARG A 228 -21.76 -23.57 15.83
N SER A 229 -22.19 -24.31 16.86
CA SER A 229 -23.43 -23.99 17.57
C SER A 229 -23.38 -22.64 18.28
N ARG A 230 -22.18 -22.19 18.70
CA ARG A 230 -21.97 -20.88 19.33
C ARG A 230 -21.85 -19.73 18.33
N VAL A 231 -21.51 -20.01 17.07
CA VAL A 231 -21.22 -18.97 16.06
C VAL A 231 -22.50 -18.27 15.63
N TYR A 232 -22.53 -16.95 15.84
CA TYR A 232 -23.50 -16.06 15.23
C TYR A 232 -22.98 -15.51 13.90
N ALA A 233 -21.73 -15.06 13.86
CA ALA A 233 -21.03 -14.58 12.66
C ALA A 233 -19.53 -14.91 12.70
N SER A 234 -18.86 -14.87 11.55
CA SER A 234 -17.46 -15.29 11.39
C SER A 234 -16.66 -14.37 10.46
N GLY A 235 -15.36 -14.60 10.31
CA GLY A 235 -14.54 -13.88 9.32
C GLY A 235 -14.06 -12.50 9.77
N PHE A 236 -13.83 -12.31 11.07
CA PHE A 236 -13.27 -11.08 11.64
C PHE A 236 -11.76 -11.22 11.92
N ARG A 237 -11.01 -10.12 11.90
CA ARG A 237 -9.58 -10.12 12.28
C ARG A 237 -9.42 -10.00 13.79
N SER A 238 -9.85 -8.90 14.34
CA SER A 238 -9.78 -8.55 15.75
C SER A 238 -11.02 -7.72 16.11
N PRO A 239 -12.19 -8.38 16.28
CA PRO A 239 -13.44 -7.74 16.67
C PRO A 239 -13.34 -7.24 18.11
N PHE A 240 -12.68 -6.10 18.30
CA PHE A 240 -12.08 -5.66 19.57
C PHE A 240 -13.15 -5.39 20.63
N ARG A 241 -14.15 -4.54 20.35
CA ARG A 241 -15.35 -4.42 21.19
C ARG A 241 -16.62 -4.50 20.38
N LEU A 242 -17.65 -5.05 21.04
CA LEU A 242 -19.00 -5.15 20.53
C LEU A 242 -19.97 -4.45 21.48
N SER A 243 -21.02 -3.85 20.91
CA SER A 243 -22.21 -3.40 21.62
C SER A 243 -23.46 -3.85 20.88
N LEU A 244 -24.61 -3.87 21.55
CA LEU A 244 -25.88 -4.20 20.92
C LEU A 244 -26.64 -2.92 20.64
N ASP A 245 -27.21 -2.82 19.44
CA ASP A 245 -28.20 -1.80 19.13
C ASP A 245 -29.42 -1.99 20.06
N PRO A 246 -29.73 -1.04 20.95
CA PRO A 246 -30.83 -1.19 21.89
C PRO A 246 -32.21 -1.27 21.22
N ALA A 247 -32.35 -0.81 19.97
CA ALA A 247 -33.61 -0.88 19.24
C ALA A 247 -33.85 -2.27 18.63
N THR A 248 -32.79 -2.95 18.16
CA THR A 248 -32.92 -4.19 17.37
C THR A 248 -32.25 -5.41 18.00
N GLY A 249 -31.38 -5.22 18.97
CA GLY A 249 -30.49 -6.24 19.53
C GLY A 249 -29.33 -6.64 18.59
N THR A 250 -29.16 -5.96 17.46
CA THR A 250 -28.12 -6.28 16.47
C THR A 250 -26.73 -5.91 17.03
N PRO A 251 -25.72 -6.80 16.98
CA PRO A 251 -24.37 -6.44 17.40
C PRO A 251 -23.70 -5.47 16.41
N ILE A 252 -22.95 -4.53 16.95
CA ILE A 252 -22.08 -3.60 16.22
C ILE A 252 -20.67 -3.78 16.75
N VAL A 253 -19.71 -3.99 15.88
CA VAL A 253 -18.34 -4.36 16.21
C VAL A 253 -17.37 -3.36 15.61
N GLY A 254 -16.33 -2.99 16.36
CA GLY A 254 -15.11 -2.47 15.76
C GLY A 254 -14.17 -3.63 15.46
N ASP A 255 -13.84 -3.85 14.19
CA ASP A 255 -12.88 -4.88 13.76
C ASP A 255 -11.56 -4.22 13.38
N VAL A 256 -10.52 -4.48 14.18
CA VAL A 256 -9.19 -3.90 13.95
C VAL A 256 -8.52 -4.62 12.79
N GLY A 257 -8.33 -3.91 11.68
CA GLY A 257 -7.71 -4.44 10.46
C GLY A 257 -6.19 -4.59 10.58
N TYR A 258 -5.54 -4.88 9.47
CA TYR A 258 -4.16 -5.37 9.43
C TYR A 258 -3.13 -4.25 9.37
N ASN A 259 -3.04 -3.57 8.23
CA ASN A 259 -2.01 -2.55 7.98
C ASN A 259 -2.59 -1.24 7.43
N ASP A 260 -3.81 -1.29 6.87
CA ASP A 260 -4.28 -0.21 6.02
C ASP A 260 -5.66 0.30 6.46
N TRP A 261 -6.53 -0.54 7.01
CA TRP A 261 -7.94 -0.17 7.25
C TRP A 261 -8.45 -0.59 8.62
N GLU A 262 -9.37 0.21 9.15
CA GLU A 262 -10.14 -0.04 10.35
C GLU A 262 -11.63 -0.08 10.00
N GLU A 263 -12.40 -0.94 10.67
CA GLU A 263 -13.77 -1.23 10.25
C GLU A 263 -14.79 -1.17 11.39
N ILE A 264 -15.97 -0.62 11.10
CA ILE A 264 -17.17 -0.78 11.91
C ILE A 264 -18.12 -1.70 11.18
N ASP A 265 -18.51 -2.79 11.82
CA ASP A 265 -19.40 -3.81 11.27
C ASP A 265 -20.74 -3.84 11.98
N LEU A 266 -21.81 -3.85 11.19
CA LEU A 266 -23.13 -4.25 11.68
C LEU A 266 -23.30 -5.76 11.49
N VAL A 267 -23.30 -6.51 12.57
CA VAL A 267 -23.19 -7.98 12.56
C VAL A 267 -24.52 -8.65 12.23
N ARG A 268 -24.56 -9.47 11.17
CA ARG A 268 -25.75 -10.23 10.77
C ARG A 268 -25.62 -11.74 11.01
N PRO A 269 -26.74 -12.44 11.26
CA PRO A 269 -26.71 -13.88 11.54
C PRO A 269 -26.20 -14.66 10.32
N GLY A 270 -25.15 -15.44 10.51
CA GLY A 270 -24.57 -16.33 9.50
C GLY A 270 -23.72 -15.62 8.47
N GLN A 271 -23.48 -14.32 8.65
CA GLN A 271 -22.61 -13.57 7.76
C GLN A 271 -21.14 -13.87 8.08
N ASN A 272 -20.33 -13.87 7.03
CA ASN A 272 -18.88 -13.95 7.13
C ASN A 272 -18.27 -12.64 6.62
N TYR A 273 -17.42 -12.00 7.43
CA TYR A 273 -16.80 -10.68 7.19
C TYR A 273 -15.48 -10.76 6.41
N LYS A 274 -15.15 -11.96 5.93
CA LYS A 274 -14.20 -12.23 4.86
C LYS A 274 -12.74 -11.92 5.14
N TRP A 275 -12.35 -11.48 6.33
CA TRP A 275 -10.96 -11.57 6.77
C TRP A 275 -10.48 -13.03 6.68
N PRO A 276 -9.27 -13.33 6.14
CA PRO A 276 -8.21 -12.41 5.72
C PRO A 276 -8.20 -12.09 4.23
N CYS A 277 -9.25 -12.43 3.49
CA CYS A 277 -9.33 -12.18 2.05
C CYS A 277 -9.63 -10.71 1.72
N TRP A 278 -10.26 -10.02 2.67
CA TRP A 278 -10.63 -8.61 2.60
C TRP A 278 -10.29 -7.93 3.92
N GLU A 279 -9.87 -6.67 3.81
CA GLU A 279 -9.66 -5.71 4.87
C GLU A 279 -10.44 -4.47 4.43
N GLY A 280 -11.59 -4.25 5.03
CA GLY A 280 -12.61 -3.32 4.61
C GLY A 280 -13.18 -3.73 3.25
N ASN A 281 -13.19 -2.78 2.33
CA ASN A 281 -13.53 -2.99 0.93
C ASN A 281 -12.31 -3.28 0.05
N HIS A 282 -11.16 -3.59 0.66
CA HIS A 282 -9.89 -3.75 -0.02
C HIS A 282 -9.42 -5.21 0.01
N ARG A 283 -8.82 -5.66 -1.10
CA ARG A 283 -8.20 -6.99 -1.17
C ARG A 283 -6.93 -6.98 -0.33
N THR A 284 -6.87 -7.82 0.70
CA THR A 284 -5.74 -7.85 1.63
C THR A 284 -4.49 -8.39 0.94
N LEU A 285 -3.45 -7.57 0.84
CA LEU A 285 -2.18 -7.98 0.24
C LEU A 285 -1.56 -9.16 1.02
N GLY A 286 -0.94 -10.09 0.29
CA GLY A 286 -0.39 -11.34 0.85
C GLY A 286 -1.42 -12.47 0.99
N TYR A 287 -2.69 -12.16 1.26
CA TYR A 287 -3.77 -13.15 1.35
C TYR A 287 -4.64 -13.25 0.10
N ALA A 288 -4.84 -12.13 -0.61
CA ALA A 288 -5.77 -12.02 -1.74
C ALA A 288 -5.49 -13.03 -2.87
N ASP A 289 -4.24 -13.43 -3.06
CA ASP A 289 -3.82 -14.36 -4.11
C ASP A 289 -3.89 -15.83 -3.68
N LEU A 290 -4.23 -16.11 -2.42
CA LEU A 290 -4.41 -17.48 -1.94
C LEU A 290 -5.65 -18.12 -2.60
N PRO A 291 -5.60 -19.44 -2.92
CA PRO A 291 -6.73 -20.13 -3.55
C PRO A 291 -8.06 -19.99 -2.78
N GLU A 292 -7.99 -19.98 -1.45
CA GLU A 292 -9.13 -19.78 -0.56
C GLU A 292 -9.78 -18.39 -0.71
N CYS A 293 -9.00 -17.38 -1.12
CA CYS A 293 -9.43 -16.00 -1.23
C CYS A 293 -9.76 -15.56 -2.67
N ALA A 294 -9.24 -16.26 -3.68
CA ALA A 294 -9.34 -15.86 -5.09
C ALA A 294 -10.79 -15.62 -5.59
N SER A 295 -11.77 -16.35 -5.03
CA SER A 295 -13.20 -16.22 -5.39
C SER A 295 -14.08 -15.67 -4.26
N SER A 296 -13.47 -15.23 -3.16
CA SER A 296 -14.20 -14.74 -1.99
C SER A 296 -14.80 -13.36 -2.28
N ALA A 297 -16.13 -13.26 -2.33
CA ALA A 297 -16.86 -12.00 -2.45
C ALA A 297 -16.85 -11.24 -1.11
N ASN A 298 -16.70 -9.92 -1.16
CA ASN A 298 -16.63 -9.11 0.06
C ASN A 298 -17.96 -9.04 0.81
N THR A 299 -17.87 -8.86 2.12
CA THR A 299 -18.95 -8.34 2.98
C THR A 299 -18.55 -6.92 3.38
N PRO A 300 -19.16 -5.88 2.81
CA PRO A 300 -18.78 -4.51 3.13
C PRO A 300 -19.06 -4.16 4.60
N PRO A 301 -18.13 -3.46 5.28
CA PRO A 301 -18.39 -2.92 6.60
C PRO A 301 -19.44 -1.80 6.53
N LEU A 302 -20.02 -1.45 7.70
CA LEU A 302 -20.88 -0.28 7.82
C LEU A 302 -20.10 1.02 7.55
N TRP A 303 -18.84 1.05 8.00
CA TRP A 303 -17.89 2.12 7.74
C TRP A 303 -16.47 1.58 7.77
N GLU A 304 -15.59 2.13 6.93
CA GLU A 304 -14.16 1.87 6.97
C GLU A 304 -13.40 3.20 6.98
N TYR A 305 -12.21 3.22 7.59
CA TYR A 305 -11.31 4.36 7.52
C TYR A 305 -9.86 3.90 7.49
N GLY A 306 -9.02 4.67 6.80
CA GLY A 306 -7.63 4.31 6.57
C GLY A 306 -6.75 4.58 7.79
N HIS A 307 -5.69 3.78 7.90
CA HIS A 307 -4.58 4.02 8.83
C HIS A 307 -3.92 5.38 8.59
N GLY A 308 -3.48 6.00 9.68
CA GLY A 308 -2.79 7.29 9.66
C GLY A 308 -3.16 8.21 10.82
N GLY A 309 -2.57 9.41 10.78
CA GLY A 309 -2.79 10.47 11.77
C GLY A 309 -3.74 11.57 11.32
N GLY A 310 -4.12 11.58 10.03
CA GLY A 310 -4.97 12.61 9.43
C GLY A 310 -6.34 12.72 10.08
N VAL A 311 -7.05 13.83 9.83
CA VAL A 311 -8.30 14.19 10.52
C VAL A 311 -9.27 13.00 10.63
N ASP A 312 -9.50 12.28 9.53
CA ASP A 312 -10.46 11.16 9.45
C ASP A 312 -9.78 9.77 9.42
N GLN A 313 -8.53 9.67 9.88
CA GLN A 313 -7.76 8.42 9.96
C GLN A 313 -7.59 7.94 11.41
N GLY A 314 -7.40 6.63 11.59
CA GLY A 314 -7.15 5.96 12.87
C GLY A 314 -6.48 4.60 12.66
N ASN A 315 -5.98 3.95 13.71
CA ASN A 315 -5.11 2.76 13.60
C ASN A 315 -5.45 1.64 14.58
N SER A 316 -6.56 1.75 15.30
CA SER A 316 -7.08 0.70 16.18
C SER A 316 -8.49 1.06 16.59
N VAL A 317 -9.47 0.64 15.78
CA VAL A 317 -10.88 0.86 16.09
C VAL A 317 -11.26 0.11 17.36
N THR A 318 -11.74 0.85 18.34
CA THR A 318 -12.19 0.26 19.60
C THR A 318 -13.54 -0.42 19.43
N GLY A 319 -14.38 0.10 18.53
CA GLY A 319 -15.83 -0.05 18.60
C GLY A 319 -16.45 1.08 19.44
N GLY A 320 -17.70 0.90 19.87
CA GLY A 320 -18.50 2.04 20.32
C GLY A 320 -19.82 1.70 20.98
N ILE A 321 -20.65 2.71 21.19
CA ILE A 321 -21.98 2.64 21.82
C ILE A 321 -22.99 3.54 21.12
N ILE A 322 -24.25 3.12 21.05
CA ILE A 322 -25.35 3.98 20.60
C ILE A 322 -25.82 4.85 21.77
N TYR A 323 -25.77 6.17 21.57
CA TYR A 323 -26.24 7.13 22.57
C TYR A 323 -27.79 7.15 22.64
N GLN A 324 -28.36 6.80 23.79
CA GLN A 324 -29.81 6.83 24.02
C GLN A 324 -30.22 7.83 25.13
N GLY A 325 -29.26 8.52 25.73
CA GLY A 325 -29.49 9.46 26.83
C GLY A 325 -30.20 10.75 26.40
N GLU A 326 -30.50 11.58 27.41
CA GLU A 326 -31.11 12.90 27.23
C GLU A 326 -30.21 14.05 27.70
N SER A 327 -29.02 13.73 28.22
CA SER A 327 -28.05 14.68 28.74
C SER A 327 -27.34 15.50 27.66
N TYR A 328 -27.28 14.99 26.43
CA TYR A 328 -26.71 15.66 25.27
C TYR A 328 -27.82 16.28 24.43
N PRO A 329 -27.50 17.25 23.55
CA PRO A 329 -28.47 17.77 22.59
C PRO A 329 -29.17 16.65 21.80
N GLU A 330 -30.46 16.83 21.51
CA GLU A 330 -31.32 15.84 20.83
C GLU A 330 -30.71 15.29 19.52
N ALA A 331 -29.93 16.13 18.82
CA ALA A 331 -29.23 15.78 17.60
C ALA A 331 -28.22 14.61 17.73
N TYR A 332 -27.81 14.22 18.93
CA TYR A 332 -26.92 13.07 19.19
C TYR A 332 -27.67 11.78 19.53
N ARG A 333 -28.98 11.84 19.84
CA ARG A 333 -29.77 10.66 20.23
C ARG A 333 -29.91 9.67 19.09
N GLY A 334 -29.50 8.42 19.30
CA GLY A 334 -29.44 7.36 18.31
C GLY A 334 -28.19 7.38 17.41
N ALA A 335 -27.20 8.24 17.69
CA ALA A 335 -25.90 8.17 17.02
C ALA A 335 -25.02 7.08 17.64
N TYR A 336 -24.30 6.35 16.82
CA TYR A 336 -23.27 5.41 17.25
C TYR A 336 -21.96 6.16 17.40
N PHE A 337 -21.48 6.29 18.64
CA PHE A 337 -20.19 6.86 18.97
C PHE A 337 -19.16 5.74 19.04
N PHE A 338 -18.08 5.86 18.28
CA PHE A 338 -16.99 4.90 18.28
C PHE A 338 -15.65 5.61 18.40
N GLY A 339 -14.68 4.89 18.96
CA GLY A 339 -13.36 5.42 19.23
C GLY A 339 -12.27 4.72 18.45
N ASP A 340 -11.13 5.40 18.36
CA ASP A 340 -9.87 4.82 17.94
C ASP A 340 -8.86 5.01 19.07
N TYR A 341 -8.36 3.87 19.58
CA TYR A 341 -7.44 3.80 20.71
C TYR A 341 -6.14 4.59 20.42
N THR A 342 -5.54 4.37 19.25
CA THR A 342 -4.21 4.88 18.91
C THR A 342 -4.23 6.38 18.62
N THR A 343 -5.21 6.85 17.85
CA THR A 343 -5.33 8.28 17.48
C THR A 343 -6.09 9.11 18.49
N LYS A 344 -6.65 8.49 19.53
CA LYS A 344 -7.32 9.17 20.65
C LYS A 344 -8.49 10.00 20.14
N LYS A 345 -9.27 9.43 19.23
CA LYS A 345 -10.39 10.10 18.57
C LYS A 345 -11.70 9.40 18.88
N ILE A 346 -12.78 10.18 18.81
CA ILE A 346 -14.16 9.70 18.80
C ILE A 346 -14.82 10.25 17.55
N TRP A 347 -15.60 9.43 16.87
CA TRP A 347 -16.52 9.85 15.82
C TRP A 347 -17.94 9.46 16.20
N SER A 348 -18.91 10.05 15.51
CA SER A 348 -20.30 9.63 15.55
C SER A 348 -20.82 9.35 14.15
N LEU A 349 -21.52 8.23 13.96
CA LEU A 349 -22.23 7.91 12.72
C LEU A 349 -23.69 7.55 13.00
N ARG A 350 -24.51 7.47 11.94
CA ARG A 350 -25.89 6.97 12.03
C ARG A 350 -26.20 6.02 10.88
N PHE A 351 -27.00 5.01 11.16
CA PHE A 351 -27.54 4.08 10.19
C PHE A 351 -29.05 3.89 10.42
N ASP A 352 -29.77 3.47 9.39
CA ASP A 352 -31.20 3.17 9.49
C ASP A 352 -31.47 1.74 10.01
N ALA A 353 -32.74 1.39 10.20
CA ALA A 353 -33.13 0.07 10.68
C ALA A 353 -32.72 -1.09 9.75
N GLN A 354 -32.40 -0.81 8.48
CA GLN A 354 -31.89 -1.79 7.52
C GLN A 354 -30.36 -1.94 7.60
N GLY A 355 -29.70 -1.11 8.41
CA GLY A 355 -28.24 -1.12 8.55
C GLY A 355 -27.53 -0.33 7.46
N LYS A 356 -28.23 0.57 6.77
CA LYS A 356 -27.60 1.46 5.78
C LYS A 356 -27.16 2.74 6.48
N LEU A 357 -25.92 3.15 6.22
CA LEU A 357 -25.37 4.42 6.69
C LEU A 357 -26.25 5.60 6.18
N VAL A 358 -26.80 6.38 7.11
CA VAL A 358 -27.59 7.59 6.83
C VAL A 358 -26.85 8.87 7.19
N ARG A 359 -25.87 8.79 8.09
CA ARG A 359 -24.91 9.86 8.36
C ARG A 359 -23.54 9.21 8.55
N ALA A 360 -22.62 9.53 7.66
CA ALA A 360 -21.21 9.16 7.81
C ALA A 360 -20.59 9.84 9.04
N PRO A 361 -19.47 9.31 9.55
CA PRO A 361 -18.64 10.01 10.53
C PRO A 361 -18.41 11.47 10.15
N GLU A 362 -18.52 12.35 11.14
CA GLU A 362 -18.22 13.77 10.94
C GLU A 362 -16.71 14.02 10.79
N SER A 363 -16.38 15.02 9.97
CA SER A 363 -15.02 15.52 9.73
C SER A 363 -14.99 17.03 10.04
N PRO A 364 -14.21 17.50 11.02
CA PRO A 364 -13.31 16.71 11.88
C PRO A 364 -14.05 15.76 12.84
N PRO A 365 -13.34 14.77 13.43
CA PRO A 365 -13.90 13.85 14.43
C PRO A 365 -14.66 14.56 15.55
N PHE A 366 -15.65 13.88 16.13
CA PHE A 366 -16.37 14.36 17.30
C PHE A 366 -15.41 14.71 18.44
N GLY A 367 -14.35 13.96 18.66
CA GLY A 367 -13.36 14.28 19.67
C GLY A 367 -11.97 13.88 19.21
N SER A 368 -10.95 14.63 19.63
CA SER A 368 -9.55 14.24 19.52
C SER A 368 -8.86 14.46 20.86
N GLY A 369 -7.75 13.77 21.14
CA GLY A 369 -7.06 13.84 22.42
C GLY A 369 -7.84 13.27 23.62
N ILE A 370 -8.87 12.46 23.37
CA ILE A 370 -9.86 11.96 24.36
C ILE A 370 -9.35 10.87 25.32
N GLY A 371 -8.04 10.58 25.33
CA GLY A 371 -7.50 9.36 25.96
C GLY A 371 -7.51 8.19 24.99
N GLY A 372 -7.00 7.02 25.42
CA GLY A 372 -6.94 5.80 24.61
C GLY A 372 -8.16 4.92 24.89
N PRO A 373 -9.30 5.09 24.19
CA PRO A 373 -10.50 4.35 24.49
C PRO A 373 -10.30 2.86 24.21
N VAL A 374 -10.51 2.01 25.20
CA VAL A 374 -10.52 0.54 25.01
C VAL A 374 -11.88 -0.08 25.31
N LYS A 375 -12.83 0.71 25.81
CA LYS A 375 -14.23 0.32 26.06
C LYS A 375 -15.11 1.56 26.08
N PHE A 376 -16.36 1.41 25.64
CA PHE A 376 -17.45 2.37 25.87
C PHE A 376 -18.59 1.73 26.65
N ALA A 377 -19.22 2.50 27.54
CA ALA A 377 -20.48 2.15 28.21
C ALA A 377 -21.29 3.42 28.50
N ALA A 378 -22.58 3.26 28.81
CA ALA A 378 -23.42 4.36 29.25
C ALA A 378 -23.46 4.41 30.78
N ALA A 379 -23.23 5.60 31.34
CA ALA A 379 -23.53 5.88 32.74
C ALA A 379 -25.05 5.84 33.00
N PRO A 380 -25.51 5.73 34.26
CA PRO A 380 -26.94 5.69 34.59
C PRO A 380 -27.76 6.87 34.06
N ASN A 381 -27.16 8.06 33.92
CA ASN A 381 -27.82 9.23 33.36
C ASN A 381 -27.76 9.30 31.82
N GLY A 382 -27.19 8.29 31.18
CA GLY A 382 -27.05 8.17 29.73
C GLY A 382 -25.73 8.72 29.15
N ASP A 383 -24.88 9.38 29.94
CA ASP A 383 -23.59 9.88 29.44
C ASP A 383 -22.70 8.74 28.93
N ILE A 384 -21.92 9.03 27.90
CA ILE A 384 -20.94 8.10 27.36
C ILE A 384 -19.70 8.13 28.24
N VAL A 385 -19.29 6.96 28.69
CA VAL A 385 -18.04 6.76 29.44
C VAL A 385 -17.13 5.86 28.63
N LEU A 386 -15.86 6.21 28.56
CA LEU A 386 -14.81 5.41 27.94
C LEU A 386 -13.76 4.98 28.96
N ALA A 387 -13.24 3.78 28.81
CA ALA A 387 -12.05 3.34 29.53
C ALA A 387 -10.82 3.90 28.82
N ASP A 388 -10.11 4.83 29.45
CA ASP A 388 -8.84 5.35 28.96
C ASP A 388 -7.71 4.49 29.51
N ILE A 389 -7.20 3.60 28.67
CA ILE A 389 -6.12 2.70 29.08
C ILE A 389 -4.86 3.50 29.43
N TYR A 390 -4.58 4.63 28.79
CA TYR A 390 -3.34 5.38 29.04
C TYR A 390 -3.28 5.99 30.43
N SER A 391 -4.38 6.57 30.91
CA SER A 391 -4.46 7.12 32.27
C SER A 391 -4.83 6.07 33.30
N GLY A 392 -5.43 4.96 32.88
CA GLY A 392 -6.07 4.02 33.80
C GLY A 392 -7.34 4.59 34.41
N THR A 393 -7.94 5.63 33.83
CA THR A 393 -9.15 6.26 34.37
C THR A 393 -10.34 6.04 33.45
N LEU A 394 -11.54 6.15 34.01
CA LEU A 394 -12.74 6.28 33.20
C LEU A 394 -12.85 7.74 32.76
N ARG A 395 -13.22 7.98 31.50
CA ARG A 395 -13.42 9.32 30.95
C ARG A 395 -14.89 9.46 30.54
N ARG A 396 -15.61 10.29 31.27
CA ARG A 396 -17.04 10.55 31.05
C ARG A 396 -17.21 11.79 30.18
N LEU A 397 -17.70 11.59 28.97
CA LEU A 397 -18.13 12.66 28.10
C LEU A 397 -19.41 13.26 28.71
N SER A 398 -19.39 14.55 29.02
CA SER A 398 -20.49 15.28 29.66
C SER A 398 -20.80 16.52 28.84
N TYR A 399 -22.03 17.03 28.91
CA TYR A 399 -22.40 18.32 28.29
C TYR A 399 -22.81 19.36 29.36
N PRO A 400 -21.87 19.86 30.18
CA PRO A 400 -22.14 20.98 31.07
C PRO A 400 -22.21 22.27 30.23
N GLN A 401 -23.15 23.16 30.50
CA GLN A 401 -23.18 24.44 29.79
C GLN A 401 -21.89 25.26 30.08
N GLY A 402 -20.88 25.16 29.18
CA GLY A 402 -20.03 26.27 28.71
C GLY A 402 -18.74 26.69 29.45
N ASN A 403 -18.04 25.85 30.23
CA ASN A 403 -16.68 26.16 30.74
C ASN A 403 -15.91 24.89 31.18
N SER A 404 -14.62 24.72 30.84
CA SER A 404 -13.78 23.60 31.32
C SER A 404 -12.93 24.02 32.51
N ALA A 405 -12.79 23.14 33.51
CA ALA A 405 -11.95 23.43 34.67
C ALA A 405 -10.47 23.10 34.36
N PRO A 406 -9.51 23.93 34.80
CA PRO A 406 -8.08 23.68 34.57
C PRO A 406 -7.50 22.51 35.37
N VAL A 407 -6.36 21.96 34.94
CA VAL A 407 -5.65 20.86 35.62
C VAL A 407 -4.47 21.38 36.44
N ALA A 408 -4.50 21.11 37.75
CA ALA A 408 -3.40 21.42 38.66
C ALA A 408 -2.33 20.32 38.64
N ALA A 409 -1.05 20.71 38.60
CA ALA A 409 0.08 19.81 38.77
C ALA A 409 1.18 20.51 39.58
N ALA A 410 1.79 19.78 40.51
CA ALA A 410 2.66 20.37 41.51
C ALA A 410 3.80 19.45 41.94
N GLU A 411 4.94 20.03 42.32
CA GLU A 411 6.03 19.38 43.04
C GLU A 411 6.36 20.14 44.33
N ILE A 412 6.96 19.43 45.29
CA ILE A 412 7.37 20.00 46.58
C ILE A 412 8.82 19.69 46.90
N SER A 413 9.43 20.60 47.66
CA SER A 413 10.71 20.38 48.34
C SER A 413 10.64 20.94 49.74
N THR A 414 10.93 20.11 50.74
CA THR A 414 10.87 20.50 52.16
C THR A 414 12.25 20.80 52.74
N ASP A 415 12.36 21.86 53.55
CA ASP A 415 13.42 22.12 54.53
C ASP A 415 12.85 21.91 55.95
N PRO A 416 13.12 20.77 56.62
CA PRO A 416 12.57 20.49 57.94
C PRO A 416 13.10 21.35 59.08
N ALA A 417 14.30 21.93 58.94
CA ALA A 417 14.89 22.75 60.00
C ALA A 417 14.11 24.05 60.20
N THR A 418 13.58 24.59 59.10
CA THR A 418 12.70 25.75 59.12
C THR A 418 11.23 25.38 58.93
N ARG A 419 10.94 24.10 58.66
CA ARG A 419 9.63 23.56 58.25
C ARG A 419 9.04 24.27 57.05
N THR A 420 9.91 24.73 56.16
CA THR A 420 9.53 25.48 54.97
C THR A 420 9.46 24.54 53.79
N VAL A 421 8.33 24.54 53.09
CA VAL A 421 8.12 23.75 51.88
C VAL A 421 8.01 24.70 50.71
N THR A 422 8.79 24.44 49.66
CA THR A 422 8.68 25.14 48.39
C THR A 422 7.77 24.34 47.48
N PHE A 423 6.83 25.04 46.86
CA PHE A 423 5.81 24.49 45.97
C PHE A 423 6.01 25.04 44.57
N ASP A 424 6.01 24.15 43.58
CA ASP A 424 6.11 24.51 42.16
C ASP A 424 4.89 23.97 41.41
N GLY A 425 3.99 24.88 41.04
CA GLY A 425 2.78 24.61 40.27
C GLY A 425 2.93 24.84 38.77
N SER A 426 4.14 25.13 38.27
CA SER A 426 4.40 25.54 36.87
C SER A 426 3.98 24.53 35.82
N ARG A 427 3.70 23.29 36.23
CA ARG A 427 3.18 22.24 35.36
C ARG A 427 1.65 22.22 35.24
N SER A 428 0.93 23.11 35.94
CA SER A 428 -0.54 23.22 35.82
C SER A 428 -0.92 23.89 34.51
N GLN A 429 -2.04 23.47 33.91
CA GLN A 429 -2.49 23.96 32.62
C GLN A 429 -3.99 24.16 32.56
N ASP A 430 -4.38 25.26 31.93
CA ASP A 430 -5.69 25.40 31.32
C ASP A 430 -5.59 25.04 29.85
N PHE A 431 -6.73 24.72 29.31
CA PHE A 431 -6.88 23.67 28.35
C PHE A 431 -7.74 24.31 27.23
N ASP A 432 -8.74 25.12 27.62
CA ASP A 432 -9.30 26.23 26.85
C ASP A 432 -8.23 27.30 26.51
N GLY A 433 -7.05 27.22 27.14
CA GLY A 433 -5.88 28.06 26.90
C GLY A 433 -5.91 29.37 27.68
N ASP A 434 -6.79 29.45 28.68
CA ASP A 434 -7.00 30.63 29.49
C ASP A 434 -5.87 30.87 30.50
N GLN A 435 -5.74 32.12 30.92
CA GLN A 435 -4.76 32.49 31.93
C GLN A 435 -5.22 32.01 33.32
N LEU A 436 -4.35 31.27 34.00
CA LEU A 436 -4.64 30.69 35.30
C LEU A 436 -4.31 31.58 36.48
N THR A 437 -5.19 31.50 37.48
CA THR A 437 -4.94 31.97 38.84
C THR A 437 -4.59 30.78 39.72
N TYR A 438 -3.47 30.86 40.44
CA TYR A 438 -2.95 29.78 41.29
C TYR A 438 -3.21 30.13 42.76
N ARG A 439 -3.92 29.25 43.46
CA ARG A 439 -4.20 29.35 44.88
C ARG A 439 -3.71 28.09 45.57
N TRP A 440 -2.88 28.26 46.57
CA TRP A 440 -2.42 27.18 47.44
C TRP A 440 -3.21 27.21 48.74
N ASP A 441 -3.76 26.08 49.13
CA ASP A 441 -4.13 25.81 50.52
C ASP A 441 -3.02 24.93 51.09
N PHE A 442 -2.33 25.40 52.10
CA PHE A 442 -1.23 24.63 52.66
C PHE A 442 -1.72 23.50 53.57
N GLY A 443 -3.00 23.47 53.94
CA GLY A 443 -3.61 22.43 54.77
C GLY A 443 -3.50 22.69 56.28
N ASP A 444 -2.91 23.81 56.70
CA ASP A 444 -2.73 24.22 58.10
C ASP A 444 -3.61 25.43 58.50
N GLY A 445 -4.57 25.79 57.63
CA GLY A 445 -5.43 26.96 57.78
C GLY A 445 -4.88 28.24 57.13
N THR A 446 -3.67 28.19 56.55
CA THR A 446 -3.10 29.30 55.77
C THR A 446 -3.10 28.99 54.27
N THR A 447 -2.94 30.04 53.46
CA THR A 447 -3.03 29.95 52.00
C THR A 447 -1.95 30.76 51.31
N GLY A 448 -1.56 30.36 50.11
CA GLY A 448 -0.64 31.07 49.23
C GLY A 448 -1.22 31.30 47.83
N ALA A 449 -0.46 31.96 46.98
CA ALA A 449 -0.83 32.18 45.59
C ALA A 449 0.42 32.25 44.70
N GLY A 450 0.21 32.08 43.39
CA GLY A 450 1.26 32.15 42.38
C GLY A 450 1.76 30.78 41.93
N VAL A 451 2.45 30.77 40.77
CA VAL A 451 2.97 29.56 40.13
C VAL A 451 4.02 28.88 41.01
N HIS A 452 4.89 29.66 41.64
CA HIS A 452 5.84 29.19 42.64
C HIS A 452 5.52 29.88 43.97
N THR A 453 5.54 29.13 45.06
CA THR A 453 5.33 29.69 46.39
C THR A 453 6.11 28.90 47.44
N SER A 454 6.28 29.45 48.63
CA SER A 454 6.86 28.73 49.77
C SER A 454 6.07 28.99 51.02
N HIS A 455 6.00 28.01 51.91
CA HIS A 455 5.23 28.11 53.15
C HIS A 455 5.93 27.44 54.32
N THR A 456 5.90 28.09 55.48
CA THR A 456 6.46 27.57 56.73
C THR A 456 5.34 27.03 57.61
N TYR A 457 5.39 25.73 57.88
CA TYR A 457 4.33 25.03 58.60
C TYR A 457 4.49 25.11 60.13
N PRO A 458 3.38 25.15 60.88
CA PRO A 458 3.37 25.05 62.34
C PRO A 458 3.65 23.61 62.81
N ASP A 459 3.61 23.40 64.13
CA ASP A 459 3.68 22.08 64.75
C ASP A 459 2.56 21.15 64.27
N GLY A 460 2.93 20.18 63.42
CA GLY A 460 2.11 19.06 62.95
C GLY A 460 2.93 18.08 62.08
N ASP A 461 2.51 16.82 62.05
CA ASP A 461 3.27 15.74 61.42
C ASP A 461 3.06 15.64 59.91
N ARG A 462 1.83 15.89 59.45
CA ARG A 462 1.45 15.81 58.04
C ARG A 462 0.37 16.83 57.72
N PHE A 463 0.49 17.41 56.55
CA PHE A 463 -0.49 18.31 55.97
C PHE A 463 -0.77 17.86 54.54
N THR A 464 -1.99 18.11 54.08
CA THR A 464 -2.33 17.92 52.67
C THR A 464 -2.38 19.31 52.07
N ALA A 465 -1.31 19.68 51.36
CA ALA A 465 -1.31 20.91 50.59
C ALA A 465 -2.08 20.68 49.30
N ARG A 466 -2.95 21.62 48.95
CA ARG A 466 -3.75 21.61 47.74
C ARG A 466 -3.37 22.80 46.88
N LEU A 467 -2.84 22.56 45.69
CA LEU A 467 -2.89 23.57 44.64
C LEU A 467 -4.29 23.57 44.04
N THR A 468 -4.89 24.73 43.89
CA THR A 468 -6.09 24.98 43.08
C THR A 468 -5.75 26.01 42.03
N VAL A 469 -5.92 25.67 40.76
CA VAL A 469 -5.85 26.63 39.66
C VAL A 469 -7.25 26.98 39.20
N THR A 470 -7.49 28.23 38.83
CA THR A 470 -8.82 28.76 38.42
C THR A 470 -8.69 29.59 37.15
N ASP A 471 -9.60 29.38 36.20
CA ASP A 471 -9.71 30.13 34.96
C ASP A 471 -10.51 31.46 35.11
N PRO A 472 -10.56 32.33 34.08
CA PRO A 472 -11.31 33.59 34.08
C PRO A 472 -12.84 33.44 34.13
N LEU A 473 -13.36 32.24 33.84
CA LEU A 473 -14.78 31.89 33.88
C LEU A 473 -15.17 31.18 35.21
N ASN A 474 -14.25 31.17 36.18
CA ASN A 474 -14.36 30.63 37.54
C ASN A 474 -14.46 29.10 37.66
N ALA A 475 -14.07 28.32 36.65
CA ALA A 475 -13.85 26.89 36.88
C ALA A 475 -12.42 26.63 37.39
N SER A 476 -12.26 25.54 38.14
CA SER A 476 -11.03 25.28 38.90
C SER A 476 -10.72 23.80 39.01
N GLY A 477 -9.45 23.42 38.99
CA GLY A 477 -9.00 22.08 39.36
C GLY A 477 -7.88 22.10 40.38
N SER A 478 -7.68 20.97 41.06
CA SER A 478 -6.80 20.89 42.21
C SER A 478 -5.97 19.61 42.25
N VAL A 479 -4.77 19.68 42.85
CA VAL A 479 -3.93 18.51 43.16
C VAL A 479 -3.51 18.57 44.62
N ASP A 480 -3.60 17.43 45.29
CA ASP A 480 -3.21 17.25 46.67
C ASP A 480 -1.80 16.67 46.74
N LEU A 481 -0.95 17.30 47.54
CA LEU A 481 0.41 16.91 47.84
C LEU A 481 0.45 16.54 49.32
N LEU A 482 0.92 15.33 49.61
CA LEU A 482 1.24 14.99 50.99
C LEU A 482 2.52 15.74 51.37
N VAL A 483 2.38 16.61 52.36
CA VAL A 483 3.47 17.40 52.91
C VAL A 483 3.75 16.88 54.31
N ALA A 484 4.99 16.50 54.56
CA ALA A 484 5.49 16.25 55.90
C ALA A 484 6.53 17.33 56.21
N PRO A 485 6.16 18.44 56.89
CA PRO A 485 7.05 19.60 57.02
C PRO A 485 8.26 19.36 57.92
N ALA A 486 8.21 18.30 58.73
CA ALA A 486 9.32 17.83 59.54
C ALA A 486 10.13 16.71 58.85
N ASN A 487 9.82 16.39 57.58
CA ASN A 487 10.50 15.37 56.77
C ASN A 487 11.06 16.01 55.50
N ASN A 488 12.25 15.62 55.08
CA ASN A 488 12.75 16.04 53.78
C ASN A 488 11.91 15.38 52.67
N SER A 489 11.96 15.95 51.47
CA SER A 489 11.41 15.26 50.30
C SER A 489 12.47 14.29 49.76
N PRO A 490 12.10 13.07 49.34
CA PRO A 490 13.07 12.10 48.87
C PRO A 490 13.75 12.60 47.60
N ARG A 491 15.08 12.56 47.59
CA ARG A 491 15.88 12.90 46.42
C ARG A 491 16.13 11.65 45.59
N LEU A 492 15.59 11.63 44.39
CA LEU A 492 15.92 10.61 43.40
C LEU A 492 17.01 11.13 42.45
N ALA A 493 18.07 10.34 42.26
CA ALA A 493 19.15 10.61 41.32
C ALA A 493 19.27 9.44 40.33
N LEU A 494 18.89 9.68 39.08
CA LEU A 494 18.98 8.71 38.00
C LEU A 494 20.38 8.73 37.38
N THR A 495 21.04 7.57 37.34
CA THR A 495 22.28 7.32 36.59
C THR A 495 21.92 6.67 35.26
N THR A 496 22.23 7.37 34.16
CA THR A 496 21.87 6.94 32.80
C THR A 496 23.10 6.60 31.96
N PRO A 497 22.94 5.81 30.88
CA PRO A 497 23.95 5.63 29.83
C PRO A 497 24.31 6.91 29.05
N GLY A 498 23.77 8.08 29.43
CA GLY A 498 23.96 9.33 28.70
C GLY A 498 23.29 9.30 27.31
N THR A 499 23.96 9.86 26.31
CA THR A 499 23.47 9.95 24.92
C THR A 499 23.78 8.70 24.08
N ARG A 500 24.04 7.55 24.73
CA ARG A 500 24.29 6.29 24.02
C ARG A 500 23.06 5.90 23.21
N THR A 501 23.30 5.43 22.00
CA THR A 501 22.31 4.77 21.16
C THR A 501 22.50 3.26 21.18
N PHE A 502 21.41 2.51 21.00
CA PHE A 502 21.36 1.07 21.21
C PHE A 502 20.97 0.33 19.93
N ALA A 503 21.65 -0.78 19.66
CA ALA A 503 21.20 -1.75 18.66
C ALA A 503 20.12 -2.67 19.25
N VAL A 504 19.36 -3.34 18.38
CA VAL A 504 18.35 -4.32 18.80
C VAL A 504 18.98 -5.43 19.64
N GLY A 505 18.35 -5.73 20.77
CA GLY A 505 18.82 -6.72 21.74
C GLY A 505 19.95 -6.22 22.66
N GLU A 506 20.47 -5.01 22.46
CA GLU A 506 21.49 -4.43 23.35
C GLU A 506 20.87 -4.03 24.69
N THR A 507 21.50 -4.41 25.81
CA THR A 507 20.98 -4.11 27.14
C THR A 507 21.09 -2.62 27.49
N VAL A 508 19.96 -2.00 27.84
CA VAL A 508 19.86 -0.70 28.49
C VAL A 508 19.93 -0.91 30.01
N SER A 509 21.06 -0.54 30.61
CA SER A 509 21.26 -0.61 32.06
C SER A 509 21.16 0.77 32.70
N LEU A 510 20.23 0.92 33.64
CA LEU A 510 20.03 2.12 34.45
C LEU A 510 20.30 1.82 35.92
N ALA A 511 20.73 2.84 36.65
CA ALA A 511 20.74 2.80 38.10
C ALA A 511 20.07 4.05 38.65
N ALA A 512 19.43 3.94 39.79
CA ALA A 512 18.93 5.08 40.51
C ALA A 512 19.35 4.94 41.97
N GLN A 513 19.64 6.08 42.59
CA GLN A 513 19.78 6.18 44.03
C GLN A 513 18.68 7.10 44.51
N ALA A 514 17.96 6.65 45.52
CA ALA A 514 16.94 7.44 46.16
C ALA A 514 17.32 7.55 47.63
N THR A 515 17.46 8.78 48.09
CA THR A 515 17.80 9.07 49.47
C THR A 515 16.84 10.08 50.03
N ASP A 516 16.40 9.80 51.24
CA ASP A 516 15.72 10.74 52.10
C ASP A 516 16.59 10.97 53.34
N VAL A 517 16.52 12.17 53.92
CA VAL A 517 17.40 12.52 55.06
C VAL A 517 17.01 11.73 56.30
N GLU A 518 15.72 11.44 56.47
CA GLU A 518 15.16 10.72 57.61
C GLU A 518 15.19 9.20 57.39
N ASP A 519 14.86 8.73 56.19
CA ASP A 519 14.76 7.29 55.90
C ASP A 519 16.06 6.67 55.36
N GLY A 520 17.07 7.49 55.08
CA GLY A 520 18.27 7.02 54.40
C GLY A 520 17.95 6.59 52.98
N THR A 521 18.26 5.35 52.60
CA THR A 521 17.97 4.85 51.24
C THR A 521 16.51 4.42 51.11
N THR A 522 15.79 5.00 50.15
CA THR A 522 14.38 4.68 49.90
C THR A 522 14.22 3.70 48.72
N PRO A 523 13.18 2.83 48.72
CA PRO A 523 12.94 1.89 47.62
C PRO A 523 12.69 2.60 46.29
N ILE A 524 13.13 1.97 45.20
CA ILE A 524 12.93 2.45 43.82
C ILE A 524 12.06 1.44 43.07
N THR A 525 11.11 1.97 42.31
CA THR A 525 10.26 1.25 41.35
C THR A 525 10.55 1.75 39.94
N TRP A 526 10.48 0.87 38.95
CA TRP A 526 10.79 1.12 37.54
C TRP A 526 9.64 0.75 36.64
N THR A 527 9.43 1.53 35.58
CA THR A 527 8.53 1.21 34.46
C THR A 527 9.22 1.51 33.13
N SER A 528 9.08 0.65 32.12
CA SER A 528 9.50 0.95 30.74
C SER A 528 8.33 1.01 29.76
N ALA A 529 8.53 1.74 28.66
CA ALA A 529 7.61 1.77 27.53
C ALA A 529 8.40 2.03 26.24
N GLU A 530 8.08 1.31 25.18
CA GLU A 530 8.50 1.67 23.84
C GLU A 530 7.60 2.79 23.31
N VAL A 531 8.19 3.83 22.74
CA VAL A 531 7.50 5.04 22.28
C VAL A 531 7.75 5.19 20.79
N HIS A 532 6.70 4.94 20.03
CA HIS A 532 6.66 5.04 18.58
C HIS A 532 6.11 6.41 18.19
N CYS A 533 6.80 7.13 17.32
CA CYS A 533 6.52 8.52 16.95
C CYS A 533 6.64 8.73 15.44
N PRO A 534 5.71 8.18 14.63
CA PRO A 534 5.80 8.32 13.19
C PRO A 534 5.64 9.79 12.81
N GLU A 535 6.44 10.25 11.85
CA GLU A 535 6.66 11.67 11.47
C GLU A 535 5.40 12.50 11.09
N GLU A 536 4.19 11.96 11.24
CA GLU A 536 2.92 12.65 10.98
C GLU A 536 1.82 12.35 12.05
N ALA A 537 2.16 11.75 13.21
CA ALA A 537 1.20 11.44 14.29
C ALA A 537 1.69 11.78 15.71
N THR A 538 0.74 11.80 16.66
CA THR A 538 1.04 11.88 18.10
C THR A 538 1.72 10.59 18.54
N CYS A 539 2.87 10.67 19.21
CA CYS A 539 3.55 9.51 19.78
C CYS A 539 2.59 8.63 20.60
N HIS A 540 2.67 7.31 20.42
CA HIS A 540 1.98 6.33 21.25
C HIS A 540 2.97 5.37 21.91
N ARG A 541 2.53 4.70 22.98
CA ARG A 541 3.41 3.94 23.87
C ARG A 541 2.96 2.49 23.95
N HIS A 542 3.89 1.57 23.80
CA HIS A 542 3.72 0.15 24.09
C HIS A 542 4.37 -0.12 25.45
N PRO A 543 3.59 -0.48 26.50
CA PRO A 543 4.15 -0.70 27.83
C PRO A 543 5.09 -1.90 27.84
N GLY A 544 6.25 -1.73 28.48
CA GLY A 544 7.26 -2.76 28.65
C GLY A 544 7.29 -3.33 30.06
N VAL A 545 8.40 -3.95 30.41
CA VAL A 545 8.61 -4.57 31.73
C VAL A 545 8.87 -3.52 32.82
N GLY A 546 8.36 -3.78 34.02
CA GLY A 546 8.66 -2.99 35.23
C GLY A 546 9.64 -3.72 36.16
N GLY A 547 10.08 -3.04 37.21
CA GLY A 547 11.01 -3.64 38.18
C GLY A 547 11.13 -2.85 39.49
N THR A 548 11.94 -3.36 40.41
CA THR A 548 12.23 -2.72 41.69
C THR A 548 13.71 -2.85 42.03
N GLY A 549 14.26 -1.92 42.80
CA GLY A 549 15.66 -1.92 43.25
C GLY A 549 16.51 -0.84 42.62
N GLU A 550 17.78 -0.75 43.02
CA GLU A 550 18.70 0.34 42.61
C GLU A 550 19.13 0.27 41.14
N THR A 551 18.94 -0.86 40.48
CA THR A 551 19.34 -1.08 39.08
C THR A 551 18.21 -1.69 38.28
N PHE A 552 18.14 -1.32 37.00
CA PHE A 552 17.17 -1.85 36.07
C PHE A 552 17.83 -2.13 34.73
N GLU A 553 17.59 -3.32 34.18
CA GLU A 553 18.13 -3.74 32.90
C GLU A 553 16.99 -4.24 32.01
N VAL A 554 16.99 -3.79 30.76
CA VAL A 554 16.03 -4.23 29.75
C VAL A 554 16.73 -4.25 28.38
N ALA A 555 16.44 -5.26 27.56
CA ALA A 555 16.97 -5.28 26.19
C ALA A 555 16.29 -4.19 25.36
N PHE A 556 17.07 -3.46 24.55
CA PHE A 556 16.51 -2.52 23.59
C PHE A 556 15.73 -3.29 22.52
N THR A 557 14.46 -2.97 22.36
CA THR A 557 13.59 -3.52 21.32
C THR A 557 13.50 -2.52 20.18
N ASP A 558 13.39 -3.01 18.96
CA ASP A 558 13.06 -2.19 17.81
C ASP A 558 11.57 -2.22 17.48
N HIS A 559 11.15 -1.05 17.04
CA HIS A 559 10.08 -0.83 16.09
C HIS A 559 10.59 0.31 15.19
N PRO A 560 10.28 0.31 13.88
CA PRO A 560 10.65 1.43 13.01
C PRO A 560 10.15 2.75 13.65
N ASP A 561 11.05 3.74 13.75
CA ASP A 561 10.93 5.07 14.40
C ASP A 561 10.85 5.17 15.95
N SER A 562 11.04 4.08 16.71
CA SER A 562 10.80 4.07 18.16
C SER A 562 12.00 4.44 19.04
N ARG A 563 11.72 4.87 20.28
CA ARG A 563 12.67 4.96 21.40
C ARG A 563 12.09 4.26 22.62
N MET A 564 12.90 3.85 23.59
CA MET A 564 12.40 3.27 24.83
C MET A 564 12.49 4.26 26.00
N GLU A 565 11.38 4.60 26.64
CA GLU A 565 11.33 5.43 27.84
C GLU A 565 11.28 4.56 29.11
N ILE A 566 12.09 4.91 30.12
CA ILE A 566 12.23 4.17 31.37
C ILE A 566 12.19 5.14 32.55
N THR A 567 11.25 4.96 33.48
CA THR A 567 11.02 5.89 34.61
C THR A 567 11.33 5.20 35.94
N ALA A 568 12.07 5.89 36.81
CA ALA A 568 12.33 5.53 38.20
C ALA A 568 11.48 6.38 39.15
N THR A 569 10.87 5.76 40.16
CA THR A 569 10.05 6.44 41.18
C THR A 569 10.42 5.95 42.58
N THR A 570 10.48 6.86 43.54
CA THR A 570 10.71 6.56 44.96
C THR A 570 9.63 7.17 45.84
N THR A 571 9.41 6.56 47.00
CA THR A 571 8.47 7.00 48.04
C THR A 571 9.14 6.85 49.41
N ASP A 572 9.08 7.88 50.23
CA ASP A 572 9.62 7.87 51.60
C ASP A 572 8.60 7.27 52.61
N SER A 573 8.99 7.11 53.88
CA SER A 573 8.12 6.58 54.95
C SER A 573 7.04 7.58 55.38
N ALA A 574 7.26 8.86 55.09
CA ALA A 574 6.26 9.92 55.23
C ALA A 574 5.18 9.85 54.13
N GLY A 575 5.40 9.09 53.05
CA GLY A 575 4.52 8.92 51.90
C GLY A 575 4.70 9.98 50.81
N VAL A 576 5.78 10.75 50.81
CA VAL A 576 6.15 11.73 49.78
C VAL A 576 6.87 11.01 48.62
N HIS A 577 6.61 11.43 47.38
CA HIS A 577 7.12 10.77 46.16
C HIS A 577 8.06 11.66 45.33
N SER A 578 8.99 11.06 44.59
CA SER A 578 9.84 11.72 43.55
C SER A 578 10.12 10.77 42.38
N SER A 579 10.26 11.28 41.14
CA SER A 579 10.48 10.46 39.92
C SER A 579 11.43 11.09 38.87
N GLN A 580 12.11 10.27 38.06
CA GLN A 580 12.90 10.70 36.88
C GLN A 580 12.81 9.68 35.72
N THR A 581 12.92 10.14 34.47
CA THR A 581 12.78 9.32 33.25
C THR A 581 14.02 9.41 32.34
N TYR A 582 14.44 8.27 31.76
CA TYR A 582 15.46 8.17 30.71
C TYR A 582 14.84 7.68 29.39
N ALA A 583 15.28 8.23 28.26
CA ALA A 583 14.91 7.77 26.92
C ALA A 583 16.13 7.14 26.24
N ALA A 584 16.09 5.82 26.03
CA ALA A 584 17.06 5.10 25.22
C ALA A 584 16.72 5.28 23.74
N MET A 585 17.68 5.78 22.95
CA MET A 585 17.51 6.05 21.52
C MET A 585 18.10 4.91 20.66
N PRO A 586 17.53 4.61 19.48
CA PRO A 586 18.07 3.60 18.59
C PRO A 586 19.40 4.05 17.96
N ARG A 587 20.25 3.10 17.63
CA ARG A 587 21.41 3.30 16.77
C ARG A 587 21.01 2.93 15.36
N GLU A 588 20.91 3.91 14.49
CA GLU A 588 20.41 3.71 13.14
C GLU A 588 21.52 3.85 12.10
N HIS A 589 21.31 3.20 10.96
CA HIS A 589 22.15 3.29 9.76
C HIS A 589 21.28 3.54 8.54
N LEU A 590 21.82 4.20 7.52
CA LEU A 590 21.06 4.55 6.31
C LEU A 590 20.95 3.33 5.38
N LEU A 591 19.72 2.91 5.10
CA LEU A 591 19.41 2.01 4.00
C LEU A 591 19.04 2.85 2.76
N THR A 592 19.65 2.53 1.62
CA THR A 592 19.32 3.13 0.32
C THR A 592 19.06 2.05 -0.73
N LEU A 593 17.87 2.06 -1.31
CA LEU A 593 17.51 1.24 -2.45
C LEU A 593 17.69 2.06 -3.73
N THR A 594 18.46 1.53 -4.68
CA THR A 594 18.70 2.15 -6.00
C THR A 594 18.42 1.16 -7.12
N SER A 595 18.28 1.66 -8.35
CA SER A 595 18.14 0.81 -9.52
C SER A 595 18.86 1.40 -10.73
N ASN A 596 19.28 0.52 -11.66
CA ASN A 596 19.94 0.92 -12.91
C ASN A 596 19.02 1.66 -13.90
N VAL A 597 17.71 1.52 -13.74
CA VAL A 597 16.65 2.29 -14.41
C VAL A 597 15.62 2.71 -13.36
N PRO A 598 14.92 3.84 -13.52
CA PRO A 598 13.91 4.28 -12.55
C PRO A 598 12.86 3.18 -12.27
N ALA A 599 12.80 2.71 -11.03
CA ALA A 599 11.88 1.66 -10.60
C ALA A 599 11.35 1.97 -9.20
N VAL A 600 10.17 1.44 -8.88
CA VAL A 600 9.63 1.52 -7.52
C VAL A 600 10.34 0.47 -6.67
N LEU A 601 11.05 0.93 -5.65
CA LEU A 601 11.75 0.12 -4.65
C LEU A 601 11.22 0.54 -3.28
N GLN A 602 10.91 -0.44 -2.44
CA GLN A 602 10.16 -0.21 -1.22
C GLN A 602 10.86 -0.87 -0.04
N ILE A 603 10.92 -0.14 1.06
CA ILE A 603 11.10 -0.67 2.41
C ILE A 603 9.70 -0.66 3.03
N PRO A 604 8.97 -1.79 3.07
CA PRO A 604 7.56 -1.80 3.47
C PRO A 604 7.30 -1.21 4.86
N ALA A 605 8.16 -1.57 5.83
CA ALA A 605 8.13 -1.04 7.20
C ALA A 605 8.27 0.50 7.27
N GLU A 606 8.84 1.12 6.24
CA GLU A 606 9.10 2.55 6.13
C GLU A 606 8.16 3.21 5.12
N ARG A 607 6.91 2.74 5.04
CA ARG A 607 5.85 3.24 4.14
C ARG A 607 6.23 3.15 2.66
N GLY A 608 7.05 2.17 2.30
CA GLY A 608 7.50 1.95 0.93
C GLY A 608 8.47 3.00 0.40
N ARG A 609 9.12 3.78 1.29
CA ARG A 609 10.25 4.64 0.90
C ARG A 609 11.39 3.79 0.33
N SER A 610 12.18 4.38 -0.57
CA SER A 610 13.39 3.76 -1.12
C SER A 610 14.64 4.07 -0.30
N SER A 611 14.52 4.84 0.78
CA SER A 611 15.61 5.09 1.72
C SER A 611 15.05 5.46 3.09
N SER A 612 15.64 4.91 4.15
CA SER A 612 15.29 5.23 5.54
C SER A 612 16.44 4.91 6.49
N MET A 613 16.41 5.50 7.68
CA MET A 613 17.27 5.13 8.79
C MET A 613 16.69 3.88 9.46
N ILE A 614 17.47 2.82 9.58
CA ILE A 614 17.04 1.54 10.16
C ILE A 614 17.91 1.22 11.36
N THR A 615 17.30 0.83 12.48
CA THR A 615 18.02 0.44 13.70
C THR A 615 18.94 -0.75 13.45
N GLU A 616 20.19 -0.67 13.90
CA GLU A 616 21.17 -1.75 13.85
C GLU A 616 20.63 -3.01 14.52
N GLY A 617 20.68 -4.15 13.82
CA GLY A 617 20.13 -5.41 14.29
C GLY A 617 18.64 -5.62 14.01
N ALA A 618 17.93 -4.60 13.50
CA ALA A 618 16.53 -4.73 13.10
C ALA A 618 16.40 -5.60 11.85
N THR A 619 15.34 -6.40 11.81
CA THR A 619 14.96 -7.21 10.64
C THR A 619 13.98 -6.41 9.78
N PHE A 620 14.24 -6.31 8.48
CA PHE A 620 13.39 -5.56 7.54
C PHE A 620 13.32 -6.23 6.17
N ASP A 621 12.26 -5.95 5.44
CA ASP A 621 12.09 -6.36 4.04
C ASP A 621 12.46 -5.25 3.07
N VAL A 622 12.97 -5.65 1.90
CA VAL A 622 13.06 -4.77 0.73
C VAL A 622 12.38 -5.43 -0.46
N ILE A 623 11.62 -4.64 -1.20
CA ILE A 623 10.84 -5.09 -2.35
C ILE A 623 11.20 -4.27 -3.58
N ALA A 624 11.54 -4.96 -4.66
CA ALA A 624 11.66 -4.39 -5.99
C ALA A 624 10.41 -4.68 -6.83
N ALA A 625 9.85 -3.65 -7.50
CA ALA A 625 8.75 -3.82 -8.43
C ALA A 625 9.09 -4.83 -9.54
N ALA A 626 8.11 -5.60 -10.02
CA ALA A 626 8.36 -6.57 -11.09
C ALA A 626 8.78 -5.92 -12.42
N THR A 627 8.24 -4.72 -12.66
CA THR A 627 8.50 -3.91 -13.85
C THR A 627 8.93 -2.52 -13.40
N ALA A 628 9.93 -1.96 -14.08
CA ALA A 628 10.38 -0.59 -13.86
C ALA A 628 9.28 0.42 -14.21
N THR A 629 9.47 1.68 -13.82
CA THR A 629 8.48 2.76 -14.09
C THR A 629 8.26 3.04 -15.57
N ASP A 630 9.17 2.55 -16.43
CA ASP A 630 9.05 2.64 -17.87
C ASP A 630 8.07 1.64 -18.50
N GLY A 631 7.49 0.73 -17.70
CA GLY A 631 6.54 -0.29 -18.12
C GLY A 631 7.13 -1.42 -18.96
N VAL A 632 8.45 -1.48 -19.15
CA VAL A 632 9.12 -2.36 -20.12
C VAL A 632 10.25 -3.17 -19.50
N ALA A 633 11.13 -2.54 -18.72
CA ALA A 633 12.24 -3.25 -18.09
C ALA A 633 11.72 -4.10 -16.94
N THR A 634 12.13 -5.37 -16.88
CA THR A 634 11.69 -6.30 -15.84
C THR A 634 12.82 -6.60 -14.88
N PHE A 635 12.50 -6.82 -13.61
CA PHE A 635 13.48 -7.14 -12.59
C PHE A 635 14.32 -8.36 -12.98
N ALA A 636 15.64 -8.24 -12.83
CA ALA A 636 16.65 -9.21 -13.24
C ALA A 636 17.55 -9.66 -12.06
N GLY A 637 17.21 -9.25 -10.83
CA GLY A 637 17.97 -9.55 -9.62
C GLY A 637 18.65 -8.33 -9.01
N TRP A 638 19.19 -8.51 -7.81
CA TRP A 638 19.96 -7.51 -7.08
C TRP A 638 21.44 -7.54 -7.48
N ALA A 639 22.14 -6.42 -7.33
CA ALA A 639 23.55 -6.26 -7.68
C ALA A 639 24.45 -7.32 -7.02
N ASP A 640 24.10 -7.75 -5.82
CA ASP A 640 24.80 -8.77 -5.02
C ASP A 640 24.45 -10.22 -5.39
N GLY A 641 23.61 -10.44 -6.39
CA GLY A 641 23.32 -11.77 -6.96
C GLY A 641 22.01 -12.41 -6.49
N VAL A 642 21.25 -11.77 -5.60
CA VAL A 642 19.95 -12.29 -5.17
C VAL A 642 18.91 -12.16 -6.29
N ALA A 643 18.20 -13.25 -6.60
CA ALA A 643 17.21 -13.29 -7.69
C ALA A 643 15.79 -12.91 -7.26
N ASP A 644 15.48 -12.99 -5.97
CA ASP A 644 14.15 -12.69 -5.44
C ASP A 644 13.92 -11.18 -5.33
N ARG A 645 12.72 -10.75 -5.75
CA ARG A 645 12.31 -9.34 -5.68
C ARG A 645 12.06 -8.86 -4.25
N SER A 646 11.61 -9.76 -3.39
CA SER A 646 11.41 -9.53 -1.96
C SER A 646 12.50 -10.28 -1.22
N ARG A 647 13.15 -9.62 -0.26
CA ARG A 647 14.11 -10.29 0.62
C ARG A 647 14.14 -9.65 1.99
N GLU A 648 14.26 -10.53 2.99
CA GLU A 648 14.48 -10.19 4.38
C GLU A 648 15.97 -9.92 4.61
N LEU A 649 16.28 -8.90 5.42
CA LEU A 649 17.63 -8.48 5.77
C LEU A 649 17.67 -8.10 7.25
N ILE A 650 18.87 -8.15 7.84
CA ILE A 650 19.15 -7.61 9.16
C ILE A 650 20.07 -6.41 8.97
N MET A 651 19.76 -5.27 9.58
CA MET A 651 20.59 -4.07 9.44
C MET A 651 21.93 -4.29 10.12
N GLY A 652 23.00 -4.17 9.34
CA GLY A 652 24.37 -4.31 9.83
C GLY A 652 24.87 -3.07 10.57
N VAL A 653 26.16 -3.10 10.92
CA VAL A 653 26.86 -2.03 11.67
C VAL A 653 27.26 -0.82 10.79
N GLY A 654 26.53 -0.55 9.71
CA GLY A 654 26.85 0.53 8.77
C GLY A 654 25.80 0.69 7.68
N ASP A 655 25.86 1.83 7.00
CA ASP A 655 24.98 2.16 5.87
C ASP A 655 25.02 1.07 4.79
N LEU A 656 23.85 0.80 4.21
CA LEU A 656 23.65 -0.25 3.22
C LEU A 656 23.02 0.33 1.96
N THR A 657 23.67 0.12 0.81
CA THR A 657 23.05 0.41 -0.50
C THR A 657 22.76 -0.88 -1.24
N LEU A 658 21.51 -1.09 -1.62
CA LEU A 658 21.07 -2.21 -2.44
C LEU A 658 20.64 -1.71 -3.81
N THR A 659 21.23 -2.27 -4.86
CA THR A 659 20.90 -1.88 -6.23
C THR A 659 20.12 -2.99 -6.93
N ALA A 660 18.87 -2.73 -7.26
CA ALA A 660 18.05 -3.59 -8.12
C ALA A 660 18.47 -3.44 -9.59
N ARG A 661 18.64 -4.56 -10.28
CA ARG A 661 18.90 -4.58 -11.73
C ARG A 661 17.61 -4.91 -12.46
N TYR A 662 17.28 -4.12 -13.46
CA TYR A 662 16.23 -4.39 -14.42
C TYR A 662 16.84 -4.51 -15.80
N ALA A 663 16.33 -5.46 -16.58
CA ALA A 663 16.78 -5.73 -17.93
C ALA A 663 15.66 -5.37 -18.93
N THR A 664 15.98 -4.55 -19.93
CA THR A 664 15.07 -4.30 -21.05
C THR A 664 14.93 -5.57 -21.90
N PRO A 665 13.92 -5.66 -22.77
CA PRO A 665 13.86 -6.74 -23.76
C PRO A 665 15.16 -6.83 -24.60
N ILE A 666 15.77 -5.69 -24.94
CA ILE A 666 17.05 -5.64 -25.68
C ILE A 666 18.18 -6.23 -24.84
N ASP A 667 18.28 -5.88 -23.56
CA ASP A 667 19.28 -6.45 -22.64
C ASP A 667 19.12 -7.97 -22.53
N ARG A 668 17.90 -8.43 -22.22
CA ARG A 668 17.61 -9.86 -22.05
C ARG A 668 17.98 -10.67 -23.30
N ARG A 669 17.62 -10.18 -24.48
CA ARG A 669 17.94 -10.85 -25.74
C ARG A 669 19.46 -10.86 -26.01
N TYR A 670 20.10 -9.71 -25.87
CA TYR A 670 21.54 -9.57 -26.11
C TYR A 670 22.36 -10.43 -25.14
N GLU A 671 21.97 -10.55 -23.87
CA GLU A 671 22.62 -11.40 -22.86
C GLU A 671 22.32 -12.89 -23.03
N ALA A 672 21.13 -13.25 -23.50
CA ALA A 672 20.76 -14.65 -23.73
C ALA A 672 21.42 -15.26 -24.99
N GLU A 673 21.80 -14.45 -25.99
CA GLU A 673 22.26 -14.94 -27.30
C GLU A 673 23.75 -14.62 -27.57
N PRO A 674 24.71 -15.54 -27.29
CA PRO A 674 26.13 -15.32 -27.56
C PRO A 674 26.45 -15.03 -29.03
N GLU A 675 25.73 -15.65 -29.97
CA GLU A 675 25.91 -15.43 -31.41
C GLU A 675 25.52 -14.01 -31.81
N LEU A 676 24.45 -13.46 -31.23
CA LEU A 676 24.02 -12.09 -31.45
C LEU A 676 25.08 -11.09 -30.96
N ARG A 677 25.70 -11.35 -29.79
CA ARG A 677 26.82 -10.53 -29.30
C ARG A 677 28.02 -10.59 -30.22
N ASN A 678 28.36 -11.79 -30.70
CA ASN A 678 29.43 -11.98 -31.67
C ASN A 678 29.12 -11.35 -33.04
N LEU A 679 27.86 -11.15 -33.39
CA LEU A 679 27.43 -10.49 -34.63
C LEU A 679 27.47 -8.96 -34.51
N LEU A 680 26.91 -8.41 -33.43
CA LEU A 680 26.71 -6.97 -33.27
C LEU A 680 27.91 -6.26 -32.65
N GLY A 681 28.73 -6.98 -31.87
CA GLY A 681 29.80 -6.38 -31.07
C GLY A 681 29.25 -5.69 -29.82
N GLN A 682 30.09 -4.88 -29.15
CA GLN A 682 29.71 -4.18 -27.93
C GLN A 682 28.72 -3.03 -28.19
N PRO A 683 27.88 -2.65 -27.21
CA PRO A 683 27.04 -1.46 -27.32
C PRO A 683 27.93 -0.21 -27.40
N THR A 684 27.57 0.72 -28.29
CA THR A 684 28.33 1.96 -28.52
C THR A 684 27.75 3.18 -27.79
N GLY A 685 26.64 2.99 -27.08
CA GLY A 685 25.97 4.01 -26.29
C GLY A 685 24.78 3.44 -25.51
N PRO A 686 24.10 4.28 -24.71
CA PRO A 686 22.92 3.86 -23.97
C PRO A 686 21.76 3.47 -24.90
N GLU A 687 20.80 2.70 -24.36
CA GLU A 687 19.52 2.49 -25.03
C GLU A 687 18.73 3.81 -25.07
N ILE A 688 18.09 4.08 -26.21
CA ILE A 688 17.24 5.26 -26.43
C ILE A 688 15.80 4.79 -26.53
N ALA A 689 14.89 5.47 -25.79
CA ALA A 689 13.46 5.23 -25.83
C ALA A 689 12.73 6.47 -26.37
N GLU A 690 11.97 6.33 -27.45
CA GLU A 690 11.17 7.40 -28.05
C GLU A 690 9.94 6.86 -28.78
N ALA A 691 8.80 7.55 -28.68
CA ALA A 691 7.56 7.25 -29.41
C ALA A 691 7.12 5.75 -29.39
N GLY A 692 7.31 5.06 -28.26
CA GLY A 692 6.95 3.64 -28.10
C GLY A 692 7.97 2.65 -28.69
N ILE A 693 9.13 3.14 -29.14
CA ILE A 693 10.24 2.36 -29.68
C ILE A 693 11.41 2.47 -28.72
N ARG A 694 12.14 1.36 -28.55
CA ARG A 694 13.47 1.36 -27.91
C ARG A 694 14.49 0.91 -28.92
N TYR A 695 15.69 1.49 -28.88
CA TYR A 695 16.79 1.00 -29.69
C TYR A 695 18.14 1.26 -29.05
N ARG A 696 19.10 0.37 -29.32
CA ARG A 696 20.49 0.52 -28.87
C ARG A 696 21.44 0.23 -30.03
N SER A 697 22.40 1.13 -30.22
CA SER A 697 23.45 0.96 -31.23
C SER A 697 24.59 0.10 -30.68
N TYR A 698 25.14 -0.70 -31.57
CA TYR A 698 26.27 -1.59 -31.36
C TYR A 698 27.32 -1.32 -32.44
N GLU A 699 28.53 -1.87 -32.28
CA GLU A 699 29.64 -1.66 -33.23
C GLU A 699 29.27 -1.97 -34.69
N ARG A 700 28.46 -3.00 -34.93
CA ARG A 700 28.10 -3.49 -36.28
C ARG A 700 26.62 -3.48 -36.60
N GLY A 701 25.77 -3.08 -35.66
CA GLY A 701 24.33 -3.08 -35.87
C GLY A 701 23.54 -2.30 -34.83
N ARG A 702 22.23 -2.45 -34.86
CA ARG A 702 21.32 -1.80 -33.90
C ARG A 702 20.16 -2.73 -33.58
N LEU A 703 19.90 -2.94 -32.30
CA LEU A 703 18.69 -3.63 -31.84
C LEU A 703 17.57 -2.60 -31.67
N TYR A 704 16.37 -2.97 -32.08
CA TYR A 704 15.13 -2.26 -31.88
C TYR A 704 14.17 -3.14 -31.08
N TRP A 705 13.35 -2.53 -30.25
CA TRP A 705 12.24 -3.17 -29.59
C TRP A 705 10.97 -2.34 -29.74
N THR A 706 9.86 -3.03 -29.99
CA THR A 706 8.51 -2.50 -29.76
C THR A 706 7.66 -3.55 -29.06
N ALA A 707 6.56 -3.11 -28.44
CA ALA A 707 5.57 -4.04 -27.89
C ALA A 707 4.95 -4.95 -28.97
N GLN A 708 4.85 -4.47 -30.21
CA GLN A 708 4.20 -5.20 -31.32
C GLN A 708 5.10 -6.24 -31.96
N THR A 709 6.38 -5.90 -32.19
CA THR A 709 7.31 -6.76 -32.95
C THR A 709 8.30 -7.51 -32.07
N GLY A 710 8.44 -7.12 -30.79
CA GLY A 710 9.52 -7.63 -29.97
C GLY A 710 10.87 -7.06 -30.38
N VAL A 711 11.96 -7.76 -30.03
CA VAL A 711 13.33 -7.29 -30.28
C VAL A 711 13.81 -7.78 -31.65
N HIS A 712 14.28 -6.87 -32.50
CA HIS A 712 14.88 -7.20 -33.79
C HIS A 712 16.15 -6.40 -34.08
N TYR A 713 17.12 -7.00 -34.79
CA TYR A 713 18.32 -6.27 -35.23
C TYR A 713 18.31 -5.93 -36.72
N VAL A 714 18.97 -4.81 -37.03
CA VAL A 714 19.41 -4.46 -38.38
C VAL A 714 20.92 -4.24 -38.31
N TYR A 715 21.68 -4.79 -39.25
CA TYR A 715 23.15 -4.68 -39.23
C TYR A 715 23.73 -4.42 -40.62
N GLY A 716 25.03 -4.14 -40.68
CA GLY A 716 25.76 -4.02 -41.95
C GLY A 716 25.17 -3.03 -42.96
N GLY A 717 25.15 -3.42 -44.24
CA GLY A 717 24.69 -2.59 -45.35
C GLY A 717 23.20 -2.21 -45.27
N ASN A 718 22.37 -3.13 -44.77
CA ASN A 718 20.94 -2.88 -44.58
C ASN A 718 20.71 -1.80 -43.52
N LEU A 719 21.46 -1.81 -42.42
CA LEU A 719 21.40 -0.75 -41.42
C LEU A 719 21.86 0.59 -41.99
N ALA A 720 22.96 0.61 -42.73
CA ALA A 720 23.47 1.83 -43.35
C ALA A 720 22.43 2.46 -44.28
N LYS A 721 21.81 1.65 -45.14
CA LYS A 721 20.74 2.09 -46.05
C LYS A 721 19.50 2.55 -45.29
N TYR A 722 19.08 1.79 -44.28
CA TYR A 722 17.93 2.12 -43.43
C TYR A 722 18.09 3.50 -42.78
N LEU A 723 19.23 3.75 -42.14
CA LEU A 723 19.52 5.04 -41.50
C LEU A 723 19.67 6.18 -42.51
N GLN A 724 20.32 5.94 -43.66
CA GLN A 724 20.48 6.93 -44.74
C GLN A 724 19.12 7.47 -45.21
N LEU A 725 18.11 6.61 -45.27
CA LEU A 725 16.78 6.95 -45.77
C LEU A 725 15.84 7.48 -44.68
N GLY A 726 16.33 7.74 -43.46
CA GLY A 726 15.55 8.28 -42.34
C GLY A 726 15.16 7.27 -41.26
N GLY A 727 15.64 6.03 -41.35
CA GLY A 727 15.53 5.01 -40.30
C GLY A 727 14.10 4.74 -39.87
N HIS A 728 13.92 4.50 -38.56
CA HIS A 728 12.60 4.23 -37.98
C HIS A 728 11.67 5.43 -38.07
N GLY A 729 12.19 6.65 -38.20
CA GLY A 729 11.37 7.85 -38.44
C GLY A 729 10.62 7.80 -39.78
N LYS A 730 11.17 7.13 -40.80
CA LYS A 730 10.50 6.96 -42.11
C LYS A 730 9.80 5.62 -42.25
N PHE A 731 10.52 4.54 -41.94
CA PHE A 731 10.10 3.17 -42.24
C PHE A 731 9.54 2.42 -41.03
N GLY A 732 9.58 3.01 -39.84
CA GLY A 732 9.21 2.33 -38.61
C GLY A 732 10.21 1.24 -38.23
N PRO A 733 10.10 0.69 -37.01
CA PRO A 733 11.02 -0.32 -36.51
C PRO A 733 10.93 -1.63 -37.32
N PRO A 734 12.02 -2.43 -37.32
CA PRO A 734 12.05 -3.72 -37.98
C PRO A 734 11.02 -4.69 -37.38
N THR A 735 10.42 -5.51 -38.24
CA THR A 735 9.52 -6.63 -37.90
C THR A 735 10.20 -7.99 -38.04
N THR A 736 11.45 -8.01 -38.50
CA THR A 736 12.29 -9.20 -38.60
C THR A 736 13.72 -8.83 -38.23
N ASP A 737 14.45 -9.82 -37.73
CA ASP A 737 15.91 -9.79 -37.86
C ASP A 737 16.32 -9.79 -39.33
N GLU A 738 17.61 -9.61 -39.60
CA GLU A 738 18.10 -9.79 -40.96
C GLU A 738 18.07 -11.28 -41.33
N LEU A 739 17.25 -11.62 -42.33
CA LEU A 739 17.05 -12.98 -42.78
C LEU A 739 17.74 -13.20 -44.13
N SER A 740 18.24 -14.41 -44.36
CA SER A 740 18.64 -14.83 -45.70
C SER A 740 17.43 -14.87 -46.62
N THR A 741 17.58 -14.35 -47.83
CA THR A 741 16.54 -14.51 -48.85
C THR A 741 16.36 -15.99 -49.17
N PRO A 742 15.12 -16.42 -49.48
CA PRO A 742 14.83 -17.79 -49.84
C PRO A 742 15.73 -18.38 -50.96
N ASP A 743 16.20 -17.60 -51.93
CA ASP A 743 17.13 -18.07 -52.97
C ASP A 743 18.59 -18.30 -52.47
N GLY A 744 18.90 -17.95 -51.22
CA GLY A 744 20.20 -18.13 -50.59
C GLY A 744 21.27 -17.11 -50.99
N VAL A 745 20.93 -16.08 -51.77
CA VAL A 745 21.90 -15.12 -52.32
C VAL A 745 22.02 -13.85 -51.48
N GLY A 746 20.88 -13.32 -51.05
CA GLY A 746 20.78 -12.01 -50.42
C GLY A 746 20.33 -12.07 -48.96
N ARG A 747 20.07 -10.88 -48.43
CA ARG A 747 19.63 -10.64 -47.05
C ARG A 747 18.54 -9.60 -47.03
N TYR A 748 17.63 -9.65 -46.06
CA TYR A 748 16.59 -8.64 -45.94
C TYR A 748 16.12 -8.39 -44.51
N ASN A 749 15.59 -7.19 -44.30
CA ASN A 749 14.76 -6.83 -43.15
C ASN A 749 13.40 -6.34 -43.64
N HIS A 750 12.34 -6.68 -42.91
CA HIS A 750 11.02 -6.06 -43.06
C HIS A 750 10.79 -5.01 -41.97
N PHE A 751 9.96 -4.01 -42.27
CA PHE A 751 9.67 -2.89 -41.40
C PHE A 751 8.17 -2.57 -41.41
N THR A 752 7.69 -2.03 -40.28
CA THR A 752 6.27 -1.72 -40.03
C THR A 752 5.68 -0.69 -41.00
N GLY A 753 6.45 0.36 -41.32
CA GLY A 753 6.03 1.43 -42.22
C GLY A 753 5.21 2.53 -41.54
N VAL A 754 5.85 3.62 -41.11
CA VAL A 754 5.16 4.73 -40.41
C VAL A 754 4.72 5.86 -41.34
N THR A 755 5.46 6.13 -42.41
CA THR A 755 5.07 7.15 -43.39
C THR A 755 4.12 6.54 -44.41
N ALA A 756 2.87 7.03 -44.46
CA ALA A 756 1.76 6.54 -45.29
C ALA A 756 1.16 5.16 -44.91
N GLY A 757 1.60 4.55 -43.79
CA GLY A 757 0.98 3.33 -43.24
C GLY A 757 1.22 2.04 -44.04
N PHE A 758 2.26 2.00 -44.87
CA PHE A 758 2.57 0.84 -45.71
C PHE A 758 3.86 0.13 -45.29
N PRO A 759 3.89 -1.20 -45.23
CA PRO A 759 5.10 -1.95 -44.87
C PRO A 759 6.24 -1.67 -45.84
N ALA A 760 7.46 -1.72 -45.32
CA ALA A 760 8.69 -1.52 -46.08
C ALA A 760 9.61 -2.74 -45.95
N SER A 761 10.51 -2.90 -46.93
CA SER A 761 11.59 -3.87 -46.88
C SER A 761 12.89 -3.23 -47.35
N ILE A 762 14.00 -3.68 -46.79
CA ILE A 762 15.34 -3.43 -47.37
C ILE A 762 15.94 -4.77 -47.71
N TYR A 763 16.34 -4.94 -48.96
CA TYR A 763 16.99 -6.14 -49.47
C TYR A 763 18.42 -5.80 -49.90
N TRP A 764 19.34 -6.69 -49.60
CA TRP A 764 20.72 -6.66 -50.04
C TRP A 764 21.04 -7.89 -50.87
N SER A 765 21.83 -7.71 -51.93
CA SER A 765 22.55 -8.80 -52.59
C SER A 765 23.97 -8.36 -52.95
N PRO A 766 24.90 -9.30 -53.20
CA PRO A 766 26.27 -8.97 -53.61
C PRO A 766 26.33 -8.06 -54.86
N ASP A 767 25.41 -8.26 -55.80
CA ASP A 767 25.42 -7.56 -57.10
C ASP A 767 24.68 -6.22 -57.08
N THR A 768 23.76 -6.02 -56.14
CA THR A 768 22.88 -4.85 -56.11
C THR A 768 23.15 -3.91 -54.93
N GLY A 769 23.72 -4.42 -53.83
CA GLY A 769 23.78 -3.66 -52.59
C GLY A 769 22.40 -3.57 -51.91
N SER A 770 22.29 -2.75 -50.87
CA SER A 770 21.06 -2.62 -50.07
C SER A 770 20.10 -1.60 -50.69
N HIS A 771 18.85 -1.98 -50.93
CA HIS A 771 17.82 -1.12 -51.51
C HIS A 771 16.47 -1.25 -50.82
N ALA A 772 15.78 -0.12 -50.67
CA ALA A 772 14.48 -0.03 -50.02
C ALA A 772 13.30 -0.13 -51.02
N VAL A 773 12.30 -0.94 -50.67
CA VAL A 773 11.05 -1.11 -51.42
C VAL A 773 9.89 -1.01 -50.43
N TRP A 774 8.91 -0.14 -50.68
CA TRP A 774 7.78 0.08 -49.76
C TRP A 774 6.46 0.27 -50.51
N GLY A 775 5.36 0.48 -49.76
CA GLY A 775 4.10 0.86 -50.37
C GLY A 775 3.47 -0.20 -51.28
N ALA A 776 2.70 0.29 -52.25
CA ALA A 776 2.07 -0.55 -53.27
C ALA A 776 3.10 -1.26 -54.17
N ILE A 777 4.28 -0.67 -54.36
CA ILE A 777 5.36 -1.29 -55.15
C ILE A 777 5.86 -2.56 -54.46
N ARG A 778 6.12 -2.50 -53.14
CA ARG A 778 6.48 -3.68 -52.34
C ARG A 778 5.40 -4.75 -52.39
N GLN A 779 4.13 -4.37 -52.27
CA GLN A 779 3.00 -5.31 -52.31
C GLN A 779 2.91 -6.03 -53.66
N ASN A 780 3.08 -5.29 -54.76
CA ASN A 780 3.08 -5.86 -56.10
C ASN A 780 4.29 -6.79 -56.32
N TRP A 781 5.49 -6.38 -55.91
CA TRP A 781 6.69 -7.22 -55.99
C TRP A 781 6.54 -8.52 -55.18
N ALA A 782 5.95 -8.42 -53.98
CA ALA A 782 5.62 -9.56 -53.14
C ALA A 782 4.66 -10.53 -53.84
N ALA A 783 3.58 -10.01 -54.45
CA ALA A 783 2.61 -10.80 -55.20
C ALA A 783 3.24 -11.51 -56.42
N ASN A 784 4.31 -10.93 -56.97
CA ASN A 784 5.08 -11.49 -58.07
C ASN A 784 6.24 -12.40 -57.60
N GLY A 785 6.28 -12.83 -56.34
CA GLY A 785 7.21 -13.84 -55.84
C GLY A 785 8.58 -13.31 -55.38
N TRP A 786 8.66 -12.03 -55.01
CA TRP A 786 9.86 -11.40 -54.43
C TRP A 786 11.11 -11.58 -55.31
N GLU A 787 12.28 -11.85 -54.73
CA GLU A 787 13.56 -11.99 -55.43
C GLU A 787 13.63 -13.25 -56.32
N ARG A 788 12.88 -14.31 -55.95
CA ARG A 788 12.72 -15.51 -56.78
C ARG A 788 11.86 -15.26 -58.01
N GLY A 789 10.99 -14.27 -57.94
CA GLY A 789 10.12 -13.83 -59.01
C GLY A 789 10.85 -13.35 -60.27
N PRO A 790 10.08 -13.00 -61.32
CA PRO A 790 10.63 -12.56 -62.60
C PRO A 790 11.37 -11.22 -62.50
N LEU A 791 11.15 -10.46 -61.42
CA LEU A 791 11.77 -9.15 -61.20
C LEU A 791 13.19 -9.25 -60.64
N GLY A 792 13.48 -10.18 -59.72
CA GLY A 792 14.78 -10.28 -59.06
C GLY A 792 14.92 -9.33 -57.86
N TYR A 793 16.17 -8.92 -57.56
CA TYR A 793 16.50 -8.01 -56.45
C TYR A 793 16.30 -6.56 -56.86
N PRO A 794 15.87 -5.67 -55.94
CA PRO A 794 15.84 -4.24 -56.23
C PRO A 794 17.25 -3.69 -56.53
N THR A 795 17.37 -2.84 -57.54
CA THR A 795 18.61 -2.14 -57.93
C THR A 795 18.55 -0.63 -57.69
N THR A 796 17.39 -0.14 -57.24
CA THR A 796 17.18 1.24 -56.82
C THR A 796 16.37 1.24 -55.53
N ASP A 797 16.55 2.28 -54.72
CA ASP A 797 15.51 2.68 -53.77
C ASP A 797 14.26 3.13 -54.55
N GLU A 798 13.10 3.31 -53.91
CA GLU A 798 11.93 3.86 -54.61
C GLU A 798 12.17 5.35 -54.92
N VAL A 799 12.10 5.68 -56.21
CA VAL A 799 12.34 7.02 -56.75
C VAL A 799 11.05 7.58 -57.35
N THR A 800 10.88 8.90 -57.29
CA THR A 800 9.82 9.59 -58.04
C THR A 800 10.07 9.46 -59.54
N THR A 801 9.04 9.19 -60.33
CA THR A 801 9.15 9.17 -61.79
C THR A 801 9.55 10.56 -62.33
N PRO A 802 10.28 10.62 -63.45
CA PRO A 802 10.67 11.87 -64.11
C PRO A 802 9.55 12.89 -64.34
N ASP A 803 8.30 12.45 -64.56
CA ASP A 803 7.14 13.34 -64.72
C ASP A 803 6.62 13.96 -63.40
N GLY A 804 7.17 13.54 -62.25
CA GLY A 804 6.78 13.99 -60.92
C GLY A 804 5.49 13.37 -60.37
N VAL A 805 4.86 12.42 -61.07
CA VAL A 805 3.52 11.91 -60.74
C VAL A 805 3.57 10.58 -59.98
N GLY A 806 4.36 9.63 -60.46
CA GLY A 806 4.44 8.28 -59.96
C GLY A 806 5.69 7.98 -59.13
N ARG A 807 5.83 6.69 -58.78
CA ARG A 807 6.96 6.11 -58.05
C ARG A 807 7.41 4.84 -58.75
N TYR A 808 8.68 4.46 -58.65
CA TYR A 808 9.16 3.19 -59.18
C TYR A 808 10.35 2.60 -58.43
N ASN A 809 10.49 1.28 -58.53
CA ASN A 809 11.75 0.56 -58.29
C ASN A 809 12.17 -0.20 -59.55
N HIS A 810 13.48 -0.22 -59.83
CA HIS A 810 14.06 -1.17 -60.79
C HIS A 810 14.58 -2.42 -60.07
N PHE A 811 14.63 -3.53 -60.81
CA PHE A 811 15.06 -4.83 -60.32
C PHE A 811 16.02 -5.54 -61.29
N SER A 812 16.83 -6.46 -60.75
CA SER A 812 18.03 -7.00 -61.38
C SER A 812 17.77 -7.88 -62.61
N LYS A 813 16.59 -8.48 -62.76
CA LYS A 813 16.24 -9.33 -63.93
C LYS A 813 15.57 -8.55 -65.05
N ALA A 814 16.06 -7.32 -65.31
CA ALA A 814 15.40 -6.37 -66.20
C ALA A 814 13.91 -6.20 -65.82
N GLY A 815 13.66 -5.98 -64.53
CA GLY A 815 12.33 -5.82 -63.96
C GLY A 815 12.08 -4.40 -63.46
N SER A 816 10.82 -3.97 -63.43
CA SER A 816 10.40 -2.75 -62.74
C SER A 816 8.99 -2.88 -62.21
N VAL A 817 8.71 -2.16 -61.13
CA VAL A 817 7.36 -1.95 -60.64
C VAL A 817 7.16 -0.45 -60.60
N TYR A 818 6.12 0.03 -61.28
CA TYR A 818 5.73 1.43 -61.33
C TYR A 818 4.38 1.59 -60.64
N TRP A 819 4.26 2.62 -59.81
CA TRP A 819 3.01 3.05 -59.20
C TRP A 819 2.62 4.44 -59.70
N SER A 820 1.34 4.63 -60.01
CA SER A 820 0.75 5.94 -60.24
C SER A 820 -0.60 6.08 -59.52
N PRO A 821 -1.07 7.30 -59.23
CA PRO A 821 -2.40 7.50 -58.66
C PRO A 821 -3.53 6.95 -59.53
N GLY A 822 -3.35 6.92 -60.86
CA GLY A 822 -4.38 6.51 -61.82
C GLY A 822 -4.45 5.01 -62.09
N SER A 823 -3.35 4.27 -61.87
CA SER A 823 -3.29 2.83 -62.18
C SER A 823 -2.95 1.93 -61.00
N GLY A 824 -2.39 2.46 -59.91
CA GLY A 824 -1.82 1.62 -58.86
C GLY A 824 -0.46 1.03 -59.28
N ALA A 825 0.02 0.04 -58.53
CA ALA A 825 1.34 -0.56 -58.74
C ALA A 825 1.29 -1.75 -59.68
N HIS A 826 2.15 -1.73 -60.71
CA HIS A 826 2.19 -2.75 -61.75
C HIS A 826 3.62 -3.16 -62.12
N ALA A 827 3.83 -4.48 -62.21
CA ALA A 827 5.10 -5.08 -62.60
C ALA A 827 5.22 -5.24 -64.12
N ILE A 828 6.42 -4.94 -64.61
CA ILE A 828 6.82 -5.06 -66.01
C ILE A 828 8.26 -5.56 -66.08
N TRP A 829 8.53 -6.58 -66.89
CA TRP A 829 9.86 -7.18 -66.98
C TRP A 829 10.23 -7.62 -68.39
N GLY A 830 11.46 -8.15 -68.53
CA GLY A 830 11.95 -8.76 -69.76
C GLY A 830 11.83 -7.85 -70.99
N ALA A 831 11.47 -8.46 -72.13
CA ALA A 831 11.41 -7.77 -73.42
C ALA A 831 10.36 -6.65 -73.44
N ILE A 832 9.23 -6.81 -72.74
CA ILE A 832 8.17 -5.79 -72.70
C ILE A 832 8.68 -4.53 -71.99
N ARG A 833 9.37 -4.68 -70.85
CA ARG A 833 10.02 -3.56 -70.16
C ARG A 833 11.07 -2.88 -71.04
N VAL A 834 11.90 -3.67 -71.75
CA VAL A 834 12.94 -3.13 -72.62
C VAL A 834 12.31 -2.29 -73.75
N THR A 835 11.29 -2.80 -74.44
CA THR A 835 10.58 -2.02 -75.46
C THR A 835 9.97 -0.75 -74.87
N TRP A 836 9.28 -0.83 -73.74
CA TRP A 836 8.70 0.36 -73.09
C TRP A 836 9.75 1.41 -72.71
N SER A 837 10.93 0.98 -72.24
CA SER A 837 12.03 1.89 -71.91
C SER A 837 12.56 2.65 -73.11
N GLN A 838 12.65 1.99 -74.27
CA GLN A 838 13.10 2.60 -75.52
C GLN A 838 12.08 3.60 -76.08
N LEU A 839 10.80 3.41 -75.73
CA LEU A 839 9.71 4.32 -76.08
C LEU A 839 9.59 5.52 -75.11
N GLY A 840 10.53 5.67 -74.17
CA GLY A 840 10.57 6.81 -73.25
C GLY A 840 9.77 6.62 -71.95
N TRP A 841 9.53 5.38 -71.53
CA TRP A 841 8.88 5.05 -70.25
C TRP A 841 7.50 5.73 -70.10
N GLU A 842 7.18 6.25 -68.91
CA GLU A 842 5.91 6.93 -68.62
C GLU A 842 5.72 8.27 -69.35
N LEU A 843 6.82 8.95 -69.68
CA LEU A 843 6.81 10.15 -70.54
C LEU A 843 6.47 9.80 -72.00
N GLY A 844 6.69 8.54 -72.38
CA GLY A 844 6.44 8.01 -73.70
C GLY A 844 4.97 7.97 -74.12
N PRO A 845 4.69 7.50 -75.35
CA PRO A 845 3.33 7.48 -75.91
C PRO A 845 2.40 6.49 -75.20
N LEU A 846 2.94 5.56 -74.39
CA LEU A 846 2.18 4.52 -73.71
C LEU A 846 1.68 4.96 -72.31
N GLY A 847 2.42 5.84 -71.62
CA GLY A 847 2.13 6.20 -70.23
C GLY A 847 2.48 5.09 -69.23
N TYR A 848 1.85 5.13 -68.05
CA TYR A 848 2.03 4.13 -66.99
C TYR A 848 1.40 2.77 -67.33
N PRO A 849 1.99 1.64 -66.89
CA PRO A 849 1.33 0.36 -66.92
C PRO A 849 0.02 0.36 -66.10
N THR A 850 -0.98 -0.39 -66.56
CA THR A 850 -2.29 -0.59 -65.92
C THR A 850 -2.59 -2.07 -65.63
N THR A 851 -1.65 -2.96 -65.96
CA THR A 851 -1.66 -4.38 -65.60
C THR A 851 -0.24 -4.80 -65.25
N ASP A 852 -0.12 -5.85 -64.44
CA ASP A 852 1.12 -6.65 -64.40
C ASP A 852 1.36 -7.30 -65.78
N GLU A 853 2.56 -7.84 -66.00
CA GLU A 853 2.81 -8.65 -67.19
C GLU A 853 2.08 -9.99 -67.04
N LEU A 854 1.04 -10.18 -67.86
CA LEU A 854 0.16 -11.33 -67.83
C LEU A 854 0.45 -12.28 -68.99
N THR A 855 0.20 -13.58 -68.80
CA THR A 855 0.10 -14.51 -69.92
C THR A 855 -1.12 -14.14 -70.75
N THR A 856 -0.96 -14.11 -72.08
CA THR A 856 -2.10 -13.93 -72.97
C THR A 856 -3.13 -15.05 -72.79
N PRO A 857 -4.43 -14.77 -73.00
CA PRO A 857 -5.48 -15.77 -72.88
C PRO A 857 -5.24 -17.09 -73.63
N ASP A 858 -4.57 -17.08 -74.78
CA ASP A 858 -4.22 -18.29 -75.55
C ASP A 858 -3.06 -19.12 -74.96
N GLY A 859 -2.38 -18.63 -73.92
CA GLY A 859 -1.25 -19.28 -73.27
C GLY A 859 0.11 -19.15 -73.98
N VAL A 860 0.19 -18.40 -75.09
CA VAL A 860 1.40 -18.38 -75.95
C VAL A 860 2.33 -17.21 -75.64
N GLY A 861 1.77 -16.02 -75.42
CA GLY A 861 2.51 -14.78 -75.26
C GLY A 861 2.36 -14.14 -73.88
N ARG A 862 2.92 -12.94 -73.78
CA ARG A 862 2.86 -12.06 -72.60
C ARG A 862 2.41 -10.68 -73.00
N TYR A 863 1.75 -9.94 -72.11
CA TYR A 863 1.36 -8.57 -72.38
C TYR A 863 1.27 -7.69 -71.13
N ASN A 864 1.44 -6.38 -71.34
CA ASN A 864 1.01 -5.33 -70.42
C ASN A 864 0.06 -4.36 -71.14
N HIS A 865 -0.93 -3.84 -70.42
CA HIS A 865 -1.68 -2.65 -70.83
C HIS A 865 -1.13 -1.38 -70.18
N PHE A 866 -1.37 -0.24 -70.82
CA PHE A 866 -0.90 1.06 -70.38
C PHE A 866 -1.99 2.14 -70.48
N SER A 867 -1.83 3.16 -69.65
CA SER A 867 -2.82 4.22 -69.36
C SER A 867 -3.21 5.08 -70.56
N LYS A 868 -2.34 5.25 -71.56
CA LYS A 868 -2.66 6.01 -72.79
C LYS A 868 -3.26 5.11 -73.88
N ALA A 869 -4.22 4.26 -73.50
CA ALA A 869 -4.89 3.31 -74.40
C ALA A 869 -3.89 2.52 -75.26
N ALA A 870 -2.90 1.91 -74.61
CA ALA A 870 -1.82 1.20 -75.28
C ALA A 870 -1.60 -0.20 -74.67
N SER A 871 -0.98 -1.08 -75.45
CA SER A 871 -0.51 -2.40 -75.01
C SER A 871 0.86 -2.68 -75.59
N ILE A 872 1.65 -3.51 -74.91
CA ILE A 872 2.78 -4.22 -75.52
C ILE A 872 2.50 -5.71 -75.39
N TYR A 873 2.64 -6.44 -76.49
CA TYR A 873 2.53 -7.89 -76.54
C TYR A 873 3.87 -8.50 -76.97
N TRP A 874 4.24 -9.63 -76.36
CA TRP A 874 5.45 -10.38 -76.66
C TRP A 874 5.14 -11.85 -76.92
N THR A 875 5.83 -12.42 -77.92
CA THR A 875 5.97 -13.88 -78.09
C THR A 875 7.42 -14.21 -78.44
N PRO A 876 7.87 -15.48 -78.29
CA PRO A 876 9.16 -15.92 -78.80
C PRO A 876 9.33 -15.70 -80.31
N GLY A 877 8.24 -15.76 -81.08
CA GLY A 877 8.27 -15.68 -82.55
C GLY A 877 8.24 -14.26 -83.10
N THR A 878 7.67 -13.30 -82.38
CA THR A 878 7.53 -11.91 -82.85
C THR A 878 8.42 -10.92 -82.10
N GLY A 879 8.79 -11.17 -80.85
CA GLY A 879 9.36 -10.14 -79.98
C GLY A 879 8.28 -9.23 -79.38
N ALA A 880 8.70 -8.20 -78.62
CA ALA A 880 7.81 -7.31 -77.89
C ALA A 880 7.47 -6.07 -78.73
N HIS A 881 6.19 -5.88 -79.05
CA HIS A 881 5.71 -4.80 -79.91
C HIS A 881 4.54 -4.06 -79.29
N GLU A 882 4.58 -2.73 -79.38
CA GLU A 882 3.52 -1.84 -78.94
C GLU A 882 2.39 -1.70 -79.97
N VAL A 883 1.15 -1.61 -79.47
CA VAL A 883 -0.04 -1.27 -80.25
C VAL A 883 -0.85 -0.27 -79.43
N HIS A 884 -1.18 0.89 -80.00
CA HIS A 884 -1.84 1.96 -79.25
C HIS A 884 -2.90 2.72 -80.05
N GLY A 885 -3.70 3.54 -79.35
CA GLY A 885 -4.75 4.36 -79.94
C GLY A 885 -5.78 3.55 -80.73
N ARG A 886 -6.25 4.09 -81.86
CA ARG A 886 -7.30 3.48 -82.69
C ARG A 886 -6.94 2.10 -83.21
N ILE A 887 -5.66 1.84 -83.49
CA ILE A 887 -5.20 0.54 -83.98
C ILE A 887 -5.44 -0.52 -82.91
N ARG A 888 -5.10 -0.22 -81.65
CA ARG A 888 -5.36 -1.11 -80.50
C ARG A 888 -6.84 -1.32 -80.28
N GLU A 889 -7.66 -0.25 -80.36
CA GLU A 889 -9.13 -0.36 -80.23
C GLU A 889 -9.74 -1.27 -81.28
N ARG A 890 -9.26 -1.20 -82.52
CA ARG A 890 -9.75 -2.08 -83.58
C ARG A 890 -9.33 -3.52 -83.34
N TRP A 891 -8.06 -3.75 -83.03
CA TRP A 891 -7.54 -5.10 -82.78
C TRP A 891 -8.18 -5.76 -81.55
N SER A 892 -8.44 -4.99 -80.49
CA SER A 892 -9.16 -5.50 -79.31
C SER A 892 -10.60 -5.93 -79.64
N ALA A 893 -11.31 -5.13 -80.45
CA ALA A 893 -12.66 -5.46 -80.91
C ALA A 893 -12.71 -6.72 -81.77
N LEU A 894 -11.60 -7.10 -82.40
CA LEU A 894 -11.46 -8.34 -83.17
C LEU A 894 -11.11 -9.56 -82.31
N GLY A 895 -10.89 -9.39 -81.00
CA GLY A 895 -10.52 -10.46 -80.08
C GLY A 895 -9.03 -10.57 -79.79
N TRP A 896 -8.27 -9.47 -79.92
CA TRP A 896 -6.85 -9.38 -79.54
C TRP A 896 -5.98 -10.44 -80.25
N GLU A 897 -5.07 -11.10 -79.53
CA GLU A 897 -4.17 -12.12 -80.07
C GLU A 897 -4.89 -13.36 -80.60
N ARG A 898 -6.12 -13.61 -80.16
CA ARG A 898 -7.00 -14.67 -80.68
C ARG A 898 -7.76 -14.27 -81.94
N SER A 899 -7.67 -13.00 -82.33
CA SER A 899 -8.24 -12.54 -83.60
C SER A 899 -7.56 -13.25 -84.77
N TYR A 900 -8.20 -13.17 -85.94
CA TYR A 900 -7.60 -13.73 -87.16
C TYR A 900 -6.30 -13.05 -87.60
N LEU A 901 -5.91 -11.94 -86.97
CA LEU A 901 -4.66 -11.23 -87.23
C LEU A 901 -3.49 -11.83 -86.44
N GLY A 902 -3.75 -12.46 -85.28
CA GLY A 902 -2.72 -12.99 -84.38
C GLY A 902 -1.99 -11.89 -83.60
N TYR A 903 -0.73 -12.16 -83.24
CA TYR A 903 0.13 -11.26 -82.47
C TYR A 903 0.73 -10.13 -83.31
N PRO A 904 1.03 -8.96 -82.72
CA PRO A 904 1.78 -7.92 -83.41
C PRO A 904 3.22 -8.40 -83.72
N LYS A 905 3.68 -8.06 -84.93
CA LYS A 905 5.01 -8.34 -85.47
C LYS A 905 5.87 -7.08 -85.61
N THR A 906 5.24 -5.91 -85.56
CA THR A 906 5.91 -4.61 -85.54
C THR A 906 5.30 -3.72 -84.47
N GLY A 907 6.09 -2.80 -83.95
CA GLY A 907 5.59 -1.56 -83.36
C GLY A 907 4.81 -0.72 -84.38
N GLU A 908 4.21 0.37 -83.94
CA GLU A 908 3.41 1.22 -84.82
C GLU A 908 4.34 2.07 -85.69
N PHE A 909 4.25 1.99 -87.02
CA PHE A 909 5.10 2.77 -87.93
C PHE A 909 4.27 3.64 -88.89
N ALA A 910 4.91 4.71 -89.38
CA ALA A 910 4.28 5.64 -90.30
C ALA A 910 4.08 5.02 -91.69
N VAL A 911 2.91 5.23 -92.27
CA VAL A 911 2.57 4.87 -93.65
C VAL A 911 1.90 6.05 -94.34
N SER A 912 1.75 5.99 -95.66
CA SER A 912 1.02 7.04 -96.38
C SER A 912 -0.41 7.19 -95.82
N GLY A 913 -0.76 8.39 -95.36
CA GLY A 913 -2.08 8.72 -94.84
C GLY A 913 -2.34 8.37 -93.36
N GLY A 914 -1.38 7.81 -92.64
CA GLY A 914 -1.53 7.53 -91.20
C GLY A 914 -0.49 6.57 -90.64
N ARG A 915 -0.91 5.60 -89.82
CA ARG A 915 -0.02 4.70 -89.09
C ARG A 915 -0.51 3.26 -89.15
N ARG A 916 0.39 2.29 -88.99
CA ARG A 916 0.07 0.86 -89.15
C ARG A 916 0.84 -0.01 -88.16
N ASN A 917 0.20 -1.06 -87.67
CA ASN A 917 0.85 -2.22 -87.06
C ASN A 917 0.65 -3.44 -87.96
N ASP A 918 1.72 -4.19 -88.18
CA ASP A 918 1.66 -5.51 -88.78
C ASP A 918 1.50 -6.56 -87.69
N PHE A 919 0.63 -7.53 -87.93
CA PHE A 919 0.38 -8.72 -87.12
C PHE A 919 0.84 -9.98 -87.88
N GLN A 920 0.84 -11.14 -87.23
CA GLN A 920 1.29 -12.40 -87.82
C GLN A 920 0.60 -12.75 -89.14
N HIS A 921 -0.69 -12.46 -89.25
CA HIS A 921 -1.53 -12.87 -90.38
C HIS A 921 -2.18 -11.69 -91.10
N GLY A 922 -1.84 -10.45 -90.77
CA GLY A 922 -2.43 -9.28 -91.41
C GLY A 922 -1.91 -7.98 -90.83
N TYR A 923 -2.65 -6.89 -91.01
CA TYR A 923 -2.32 -5.58 -90.45
C TYR A 923 -3.57 -4.81 -90.03
N VAL A 924 -3.37 -3.81 -89.18
CA VAL A 924 -4.36 -2.76 -88.92
C VAL A 924 -3.70 -1.42 -89.23
N GLN A 925 -4.37 -0.61 -90.06
CA GLN A 925 -3.92 0.74 -90.43
C GLN A 925 -4.96 1.77 -89.96
N TRP A 926 -4.48 2.82 -89.29
CA TRP A 926 -5.23 4.01 -88.95
C TRP A 926 -4.95 5.12 -89.96
N TYR A 927 -5.98 5.86 -90.35
CA TYR A 927 -5.89 7.00 -91.26
C TYR A 927 -6.10 8.31 -90.51
N ALA A 928 -5.11 9.19 -90.56
CA ALA A 928 -5.14 10.47 -89.85
C ALA A 928 -6.20 11.44 -90.39
N ALA A 929 -6.53 11.33 -91.68
CA ALA A 929 -7.43 12.28 -92.35
C ALA A 929 -8.89 12.20 -91.88
N ASN A 930 -9.33 11.05 -91.38
CA ASN A 930 -10.72 10.80 -90.99
C ASN A 930 -10.88 9.99 -89.70
N ASP A 931 -9.77 9.73 -88.98
CA ASP A 931 -9.73 8.97 -87.74
C ASP A 931 -10.34 7.56 -87.83
N THR A 932 -10.24 6.91 -89.00
CA THR A 932 -10.76 5.55 -89.22
C THR A 932 -9.66 4.49 -89.22
N THR A 933 -10.04 3.24 -88.92
CA THR A 933 -9.14 2.09 -89.00
C THR A 933 -9.66 1.05 -89.98
N THR A 934 -8.74 0.42 -90.70
CA THR A 934 -8.99 -0.76 -91.53
C THR A 934 -8.08 -1.90 -91.10
N ASP A 935 -8.64 -3.09 -90.99
CA ASP A 935 -7.91 -4.34 -90.80
C ASP A 935 -7.90 -5.16 -92.10
N ARG A 936 -6.85 -5.96 -92.30
CA ARG A 936 -6.75 -6.84 -93.47
C ARG A 936 -5.88 -8.05 -93.16
N ARG A 937 -6.34 -9.24 -93.56
CA ARG A 937 -5.52 -10.47 -93.57
C ARG A 937 -4.58 -10.47 -94.79
N TYR A 938 -3.36 -10.96 -94.63
CA TYR A 938 -2.41 -11.16 -95.74
C TYR A 938 -2.94 -12.11 -96.80
#